data_AF-A0A7X3D388-F1
#
_entry.id   AF-A0A7X3D388-F1
#
_cell.length_a   1.000
_cell.length_b   1.000
_cell.length_c   1.000
_cell.angle_alpha   90.00
_cell.angle_beta   90.00
_cell.angle_gamma   90.00
#
_symmetry.space_group_name_H-M   'P 1'
#
loop_
_entity.id
_entity.type
_entity.pdbx_description
1 polymer ?
#
loop_
_entity_poly.entity_id
_entity_poly.type
_entity_poly.pdbx_seq_one_letter_code
_entity_poly.pdbx_strand_id
1 'polypeptide(L)'
;MLGFAVSNAQYLLRAPDDTAEETRTNFRWYEAQDTSTILSTDPFLEVNDQGIYFATYDGTLCGKNATSYFIVTNCNSPYNEVTLDISDNTANLSAGASVSWNPPLPGDQSAPMVIATQNVERYIATITKAGNAKNLPSFTVVCIDESAILVDDLVTVDEDDSVVVDIFNNDSELPTQGTLTATDPANGTVNIDNNGTPNDPTDDIVTYIPDPDYNGQDTFNYTVCNIFGDCSTATVTVDVLPILDTLDDSIATTEDTPVELDILGNDNDIPTIGTLTTTDPTNGTLVLDNNGTPNDPSDDRVTYTPNENFDGSDSFTYTLCDTVGNCDTATVTILVTDAIDLDTDDDGILDSFEDLNLDADNDPATHPTDTDNDGIPDYLDIDSDNDGIPDNVEAQTTIDYIPPSGLDLNGNGVDDAYENNGGLGIIPEDSDGDDLPDYVDDDSDNDNVPDRIEGHDHNRDGIPDVTLIGSDKDRDGLDDGYEGETAIDRDVNDEIDDPYNDLPNTDGDGESDYRDTDDDNDGIQSKDEDINVDGDYANDDTDGDGIPEYLEPNVEEDPIEVFNVVTPNNDGAHDVLTITGLENYPDNSIRIYNRWGVLVYNTQAYNTEGNVFDGTSQGRVTVDADRKLPVGTYFYILDYKDAQGEQKSLSGYIYINR
;
A
#
# COMPACT_ATOMS: atom_id res chain seq x y z
N MET A 1 68.75 24.72 -45.51
CA MET A 1 67.83 24.18 -46.53
C MET A 1 68.38 22.83 -46.98
N LEU A 2 67.77 21.77 -46.44
CA LEU A 2 67.96 20.32 -46.60
C LEU A 2 67.17 19.73 -45.41
N GLY A 3 65.85 19.94 -45.34
CA GLY A 3 64.89 19.19 -46.14
C GLY A 3 64.46 17.98 -45.31
N PHE A 4 63.64 18.20 -44.27
CA PHE A 4 62.81 17.10 -43.78
C PHE A 4 61.80 16.83 -44.89
N ALA A 5 62.09 15.84 -45.73
CA ALA A 5 61.07 15.23 -46.55
C ALA A 5 60.01 14.72 -45.57
N VAL A 6 58.81 15.27 -45.65
CA VAL A 6 57.64 14.69 -45.01
C VAL A 6 57.34 13.41 -45.79
N SER A 7 57.94 12.29 -45.38
CA SER A 7 57.32 11.00 -45.70
C SER A 7 56.10 10.89 -44.80
N ASN A 8 54.93 10.75 -45.41
CA ASN A 8 53.73 10.35 -44.69
C ASN A 8 54.03 8.99 -44.03
N ALA A 9 54.25 8.97 -42.72
CA ALA A 9 54.15 7.72 -41.98
C ALA A 9 52.65 7.39 -41.92
N GLN A 10 52.30 6.19 -42.39
CA GLN A 10 51.05 5.53 -41.98
C GLN A 10 51.19 5.14 -40.50
N TYR A 11 50.15 4.58 -39.91
CA TYR A 11 50.21 4.02 -38.56
C TYR A 11 49.69 2.59 -38.69
N LEU A 12 50.52 1.59 -38.38
CA LEU A 12 50.15 0.19 -38.42
C LEU A 12 50.07 -0.31 -36.98
N LEU A 13 48.99 -1.01 -36.66
CA LEU A 13 48.89 -1.94 -35.54
C LEU A 13 48.78 -3.36 -36.10
N ARG A 14 49.82 -4.18 -35.90
CA ARG A 14 49.89 -5.57 -36.35
C ARG A 14 49.58 -6.52 -35.18
N ALA A 15 48.58 -7.38 -35.34
CA ALA A 15 48.35 -8.53 -34.45
C ALA A 15 49.43 -9.61 -34.66
N PRO A 16 49.68 -10.51 -33.69
CA PRO A 16 50.52 -11.68 -33.90
C PRO A 16 49.99 -12.54 -35.06
N ASP A 17 50.89 -13.17 -35.81
CA ASP A 17 50.49 -14.13 -36.83
C ASP A 17 49.95 -15.41 -36.16
N ASP A 18 48.84 -15.95 -36.69
CA ASP A 18 48.29 -17.33 -36.54
C ASP A 18 47.30 -17.62 -35.36
N THR A 19 46.29 -18.52 -35.41
CA THR A 19 45.72 -19.40 -36.48
C THR A 19 44.29 -19.92 -36.18
N ALA A 20 43.54 -19.42 -35.20
CA ALA A 20 42.30 -20.08 -34.75
C ALA A 20 41.04 -19.27 -35.10
N GLU A 21 40.48 -19.54 -36.28
CA GLU A 21 39.07 -19.27 -36.60
C GLU A 21 38.21 -20.19 -35.73
N GLU A 22 37.35 -19.65 -34.85
CA GLU A 22 36.01 -20.17 -34.50
C GLU A 22 35.39 -19.61 -33.19
N THR A 23 36.09 -18.79 -32.39
CA THR A 23 35.49 -18.16 -31.20
C THR A 23 35.71 -16.64 -31.16
N ARG A 24 34.91 -15.89 -31.92
CA ARG A 24 34.77 -14.44 -31.73
C ARG A 24 33.31 -14.01 -31.95
N THR A 25 32.53 -13.96 -30.88
CA THR A 25 31.26 -13.22 -30.81
C THR A 25 31.47 -11.96 -29.98
N ASN A 26 30.77 -10.88 -30.37
CA ASN A 26 30.59 -9.61 -29.66
C ASN A 26 31.64 -8.51 -29.87
N PHE A 27 31.50 -7.73 -30.94
CA PHE A 27 31.82 -6.29 -30.88
C PHE A 27 30.79 -5.49 -31.70
N ARG A 28 30.23 -4.42 -31.12
CA ARG A 28 29.31 -3.44 -31.76
C ARG A 28 29.88 -2.02 -31.65
N TRP A 29 29.54 -1.15 -32.60
CA TRP A 29 30.14 0.18 -32.82
C TRP A 29 29.27 1.32 -32.29
N TYR A 30 29.87 2.42 -31.83
CA TYR A 30 29.17 3.71 -31.58
C TYR A 30 30.05 4.92 -31.92
N GLU A 31 29.47 5.93 -32.58
CA GLU A 31 30.06 7.27 -32.69
C GLU A 31 29.52 8.15 -31.55
N ALA A 32 30.40 8.84 -30.82
CA ALA A 32 30.02 9.63 -29.64
C ALA A 32 29.23 10.92 -29.93
N GLN A 33 28.75 11.15 -31.16
CA GLN A 33 27.95 12.33 -31.51
C GLN A 33 26.70 12.08 -32.36
N ASP A 34 26.38 10.83 -32.71
CA ASP A 34 25.12 10.52 -33.42
C ASP A 34 24.44 9.27 -32.83
N THR A 35 23.28 9.45 -32.20
CA THR A 35 22.47 8.38 -31.62
C THR A 35 21.56 7.69 -32.64
N SER A 36 21.67 8.00 -33.94
CA SER A 36 20.72 7.54 -34.96
C SER A 36 21.27 6.56 -36.00
N THR A 37 22.54 6.15 -35.94
CA THR A 37 23.10 5.23 -36.94
C THR A 37 22.77 3.76 -36.64
N ILE A 38 22.03 3.13 -37.56
CA ILE A 38 21.74 1.69 -37.57
C ILE A 38 22.99 0.90 -37.98
N LEU A 39 23.23 -0.23 -37.31
CA LEU A 39 24.21 -1.28 -37.64
C LEU A 39 24.22 -1.57 -39.16
N SER A 40 25.35 -1.30 -39.81
CA SER A 40 25.61 -1.71 -41.19
C SER A 40 26.91 -2.50 -41.25
N THR A 41 26.94 -3.55 -42.08
CA THR A 41 28.11 -4.39 -42.34
C THR A 41 29.01 -3.84 -43.47
N ASP A 42 28.93 -2.55 -43.77
CA ASP A 42 29.64 -1.94 -44.90
C ASP A 42 31.01 -1.36 -44.45
N PRO A 43 32.14 -1.70 -45.10
CA PRO A 43 33.47 -1.63 -44.49
C PRO A 43 34.21 -0.29 -44.66
N PHE A 44 33.52 0.85 -44.79
CA PHE A 44 34.19 2.14 -45.05
C PHE A 44 33.55 3.33 -44.33
N LEU A 45 34.31 3.97 -43.43
CA LEU A 45 34.11 5.36 -43.02
C LEU A 45 35.46 6.10 -43.05
N GLU A 46 35.57 7.17 -43.85
CA GLU A 46 36.77 8.01 -43.95
C GLU A 46 36.54 9.31 -43.17
N VAL A 47 37.24 9.50 -42.04
CA VAL A 47 37.05 10.67 -41.17
C VAL A 47 38.13 11.72 -41.42
N ASN A 48 37.72 12.97 -41.71
CA ASN A 48 38.61 14.06 -42.13
C ASN A 48 38.83 15.16 -41.06
N ASP A 49 38.17 15.08 -39.90
CA ASP A 49 38.19 16.12 -38.86
C ASP A 49 38.97 15.73 -37.59
N GLN A 50 39.22 16.72 -36.72
CA GLN A 50 40.06 16.58 -35.51
C GLN A 50 39.19 16.27 -34.27
N GLY A 51 39.36 15.10 -33.64
CA GLY A 51 38.54 14.64 -32.51
C GLY A 51 39.15 13.46 -31.72
N ILE A 52 38.46 13.03 -30.66
CA ILE A 52 38.77 11.81 -29.88
C ILE A 52 38.02 10.65 -30.55
N TYR A 53 38.73 9.56 -30.86
CA TYR A 53 38.18 8.39 -31.54
C TYR A 53 38.31 7.16 -30.65
N PHE A 54 37.22 6.40 -30.53
CA PHE A 54 37.20 5.08 -29.90
C PHE A 54 37.49 4.02 -30.96
N ALA A 55 38.32 3.02 -30.64
CA ALA A 55 38.60 1.93 -31.56
C ALA A 55 38.56 0.60 -30.79
N THR A 56 37.50 -0.18 -31.02
CA THR A 56 37.52 -1.64 -30.82
C THR A 56 37.85 -2.28 -32.15
N TYR A 57 38.89 -3.11 -32.15
CA TYR A 57 39.64 -3.53 -33.34
C TYR A 57 38.87 -4.48 -34.26
N ASP A 58 38.53 -4.02 -35.48
CA ASP A 58 38.24 -4.88 -36.66
C ASP A 58 39.24 -4.72 -37.82
N GLY A 59 40.39 -4.11 -37.58
CA GLY A 59 41.48 -4.08 -38.57
C GLY A 59 41.35 -3.05 -39.69
N THR A 60 40.60 -1.96 -39.51
CA THR A 60 40.64 -0.80 -40.43
C THR A 60 41.39 0.42 -39.85
N LEU A 61 42.12 1.14 -40.74
CA LEU A 61 43.09 2.20 -40.41
C LEU A 61 42.48 3.37 -39.62
N CYS A 62 43.02 3.68 -38.44
CA CYS A 62 42.69 4.91 -37.73
C CYS A 62 43.40 6.14 -38.34
N GLY A 63 42.65 7.22 -38.52
CA GLY A 63 43.04 8.41 -39.27
C GLY A 63 44.32 9.13 -38.79
N LYS A 64 44.94 9.83 -39.74
CA LYS A 64 46.25 10.51 -39.70
C LYS A 64 46.42 11.59 -38.62
N ASN A 65 45.38 11.89 -37.82
CA ASN A 65 45.28 13.06 -36.93
C ASN A 65 44.81 12.75 -35.49
N ALA A 66 44.70 11.48 -35.07
CA ALA A 66 44.29 11.15 -33.70
C ALA A 66 45.28 11.70 -32.65
N THR A 67 44.78 12.29 -31.56
CA THR A 67 45.58 12.81 -30.44
C THR A 67 45.70 11.82 -29.28
N SER A 68 44.79 10.84 -29.19
CA SER A 68 44.79 9.73 -28.24
C SER A 68 43.89 8.58 -28.69
N TYR A 69 44.19 7.37 -28.21
CA TYR A 69 43.41 6.14 -28.34
C TYR A 69 42.95 5.70 -26.95
N PHE A 70 41.73 5.16 -26.84
CA PHE A 70 41.19 4.55 -25.61
C PHE A 70 40.72 3.12 -25.95
N ILE A 71 41.23 2.14 -25.20
CA ILE A 71 41.12 0.70 -25.48
C ILE A 71 40.54 0.04 -24.23
N VAL A 72 39.42 -0.65 -24.40
CA VAL A 72 38.71 -1.40 -23.35
C VAL A 72 38.73 -2.88 -23.72
N THR A 73 39.08 -3.76 -22.77
CA THR A 73 39.01 -5.23 -22.93
C THR A 73 38.18 -5.87 -21.81
N ASN A 74 37.77 -7.13 -21.96
CA ASN A 74 37.14 -7.89 -20.87
C ASN A 74 38.23 -8.41 -19.90
N CYS A 75 38.15 -8.08 -18.62
CA CYS A 75 39.12 -8.50 -17.61
C CYS A 75 39.19 -10.02 -17.40
N ASN A 76 38.07 -10.72 -17.60
CA ASN A 76 37.94 -12.18 -17.43
C ASN A 76 38.29 -12.97 -18.68
N SER A 77 38.53 -12.28 -19.81
CA SER A 77 38.98 -12.94 -21.03
C SER A 77 40.42 -13.44 -20.85
N PRO A 78 40.74 -14.70 -21.20
CA PRO A 78 42.13 -15.20 -21.22
C PRO A 78 43.00 -14.49 -22.28
N TYR A 79 42.43 -13.56 -23.07
CA TYR A 79 43.09 -12.84 -24.17
C TYR A 79 42.97 -11.30 -24.04
N ASN A 80 43.07 -10.76 -22.81
CA ASN A 80 42.99 -9.33 -22.53
C ASN A 80 44.31 -8.54 -22.82
N GLU A 81 45.19 -9.08 -23.66
CA GLU A 81 46.45 -8.48 -24.08
C GLU A 81 46.26 -7.46 -25.21
N VAL A 82 46.96 -6.32 -25.14
CA VAL A 82 46.88 -5.21 -26.09
C VAL A 82 48.28 -4.86 -26.60
N THR A 83 48.50 -4.91 -27.91
CA THR A 83 49.76 -4.46 -28.54
C THR A 83 49.68 -2.97 -28.90
N LEU A 84 50.62 -2.16 -28.41
CA LEU A 84 50.73 -0.71 -28.65
C LEU A 84 51.68 -0.41 -29.81
N ASP A 85 51.29 -0.75 -31.02
CA ASP A 85 52.11 -0.61 -32.21
C ASP A 85 52.20 0.86 -32.71
N ILE A 86 53.45 1.30 -32.85
CA ILE A 86 53.86 2.58 -33.43
C ILE A 86 54.89 2.35 -34.55
N SER A 87 54.97 1.14 -35.07
CA SER A 87 56.03 0.66 -35.97
C SER A 87 56.25 1.58 -37.15
N ASP A 88 55.19 2.10 -37.77
CA ASP A 88 55.33 3.04 -38.89
C ASP A 88 55.97 4.40 -38.51
N ASN A 89 55.84 4.85 -37.27
CA ASN A 89 56.56 6.03 -36.76
C ASN A 89 58.05 5.73 -36.53
N THR A 90 58.37 4.46 -36.31
CA THR A 90 59.72 4.00 -35.99
C THR A 90 60.48 3.49 -37.21
N ALA A 91 59.78 3.05 -38.26
CA ALA A 91 60.32 2.39 -39.46
C ALA A 91 61.30 3.26 -40.28
N ASN A 92 61.21 4.59 -40.16
CA ASN A 92 62.05 5.55 -40.87
C ASN A 92 62.86 6.48 -39.94
N LEU A 93 63.06 6.10 -38.68
CA LEU A 93 63.84 6.90 -37.74
C LEU A 93 65.31 6.99 -38.18
N SER A 94 65.75 8.23 -38.44
CA SER A 94 67.15 8.52 -38.75
C SER A 94 68.10 8.14 -37.61
N ALA A 95 69.32 7.69 -37.93
CA ALA A 95 70.33 7.27 -36.96
C ALA A 95 70.52 8.26 -35.80
N GLY A 96 70.47 7.76 -34.56
CA GLY A 96 70.58 8.53 -33.32
C GLY A 96 69.26 9.03 -32.71
N ALA A 97 68.10 8.57 -33.21
CA ALA A 97 66.81 8.74 -32.55
C ALA A 97 66.48 7.52 -31.68
N SER A 98 65.82 7.73 -30.54
CA SER A 98 65.35 6.67 -29.64
C SER A 98 63.86 6.84 -29.32
N VAL A 99 63.19 5.72 -29.01
CA VAL A 99 61.82 5.70 -28.49
C VAL A 99 61.87 5.31 -27.01
N SER A 100 61.05 5.97 -26.21
CA SER A 100 60.80 5.59 -24.81
C SER A 100 59.33 5.71 -24.49
N TRP A 101 58.80 4.80 -23.68
CA TRP A 101 57.42 4.82 -23.20
C TRP A 101 57.32 5.40 -21.80
N ASN A 102 56.20 6.05 -21.52
CA ASN A 102 55.80 6.43 -20.18
C ASN A 102 54.35 5.97 -19.92
N PRO A 103 54.10 5.04 -18.98
CA PRO A 103 55.08 4.29 -18.19
C PRO A 103 56.06 3.45 -19.04
N PRO A 104 57.27 3.11 -18.53
CA PRO A 104 58.24 2.33 -19.28
C PRO A 104 57.74 0.91 -19.58
N LEU A 105 57.73 0.53 -20.85
CA LEU A 105 57.33 -0.80 -21.31
C LEU A 105 58.53 -1.65 -21.72
N PRO A 106 58.58 -2.95 -21.34
CA PRO A 106 59.63 -3.85 -21.79
C PRO A 106 59.41 -4.31 -23.24
N GLY A 107 60.39 -5.01 -23.80
CA GLY A 107 60.25 -5.63 -25.13
C GLY A 107 60.47 -4.67 -26.31
N ASP A 108 59.87 -5.00 -27.45
CA ASP A 108 59.99 -4.22 -28.68
C ASP A 108 59.32 -2.85 -28.50
N GLN A 109 60.13 -1.78 -28.49
CA GLN A 109 59.64 -0.41 -28.28
C GLN A 109 58.80 0.12 -29.44
N SER A 110 58.81 -0.57 -30.60
CA SER A 110 57.96 -0.22 -31.73
C SER A 110 56.57 -0.82 -31.67
N ALA A 111 56.36 -1.88 -30.86
CA ALA A 111 55.08 -2.52 -30.64
C ALA A 111 55.06 -3.29 -29.30
N PRO A 112 55.19 -2.62 -28.15
CA PRO A 112 55.15 -3.30 -26.86
C PRO A 112 53.73 -3.80 -26.56
N MET A 113 53.64 -4.93 -25.89
CA MET A 113 52.37 -5.52 -25.45
C MET A 113 52.13 -5.20 -23.97
N VAL A 114 50.88 -4.89 -23.63
CA VAL A 114 50.42 -4.64 -22.27
C VAL A 114 49.23 -5.55 -21.97
N ILE A 115 49.12 -6.05 -20.75
CA ILE A 115 47.91 -6.72 -20.27
C ILE A 115 47.00 -5.61 -19.76
N ALA A 116 45.78 -5.52 -20.30
CA ALA A 116 44.81 -4.58 -19.80
C ALA A 116 44.43 -4.94 -18.36
N THR A 117 44.34 -3.94 -17.50
CA THR A 117 43.92 -4.12 -16.10
C THR A 117 42.76 -3.18 -15.80
N GLN A 118 42.08 -3.37 -14.69
CA GLN A 118 41.01 -2.47 -14.24
C GLN A 118 41.51 -1.03 -14.00
N ASN A 119 42.83 -0.82 -13.86
CA ASN A 119 43.40 0.52 -13.81
C ASN A 119 43.43 1.15 -15.21
N VAL A 120 42.87 2.35 -15.32
CA VAL A 120 42.99 3.17 -16.53
C VAL A 120 44.44 3.64 -16.68
N GLU A 121 45.22 2.92 -17.48
CA GLU A 121 46.63 3.23 -17.70
C GLU A 121 46.87 3.93 -19.03
N ARG A 122 47.52 5.08 -18.97
CA ARG A 122 47.83 5.91 -20.14
C ARG A 122 49.30 5.79 -20.52
N TYR A 123 49.55 5.22 -21.68
CA TYR A 123 50.86 5.02 -22.28
C TYR A 123 51.16 6.07 -23.35
N ILE A 124 52.30 6.72 -23.25
CA ILE A 124 52.77 7.72 -24.23
C ILE A 124 54.16 7.33 -24.71
N ALA A 125 54.30 7.13 -26.02
CA ALA A 125 55.60 6.98 -26.66
C ALA A 125 56.21 8.35 -26.96
N THR A 126 57.48 8.54 -26.63
CA THR A 126 58.25 9.75 -26.92
C THR A 126 59.43 9.40 -27.83
N ILE A 127 59.51 10.07 -28.98
CA ILE A 127 60.66 9.99 -29.89
C ILE A 127 61.63 11.11 -29.52
N THR A 128 62.88 10.77 -29.20
CA THR A 128 63.94 11.73 -28.85
C THR A 128 65.09 11.68 -29.85
N LYS A 129 65.54 12.84 -30.35
CA LYS A 129 66.72 12.95 -31.20
C LYS A 129 67.48 14.26 -30.93
N ALA A 130 68.77 14.16 -30.65
CA ALA A 130 69.68 15.30 -30.46
C ALA A 130 69.14 16.40 -29.52
N GLY A 131 68.49 15.99 -28.41
CA GLY A 131 67.95 16.89 -27.39
C GLY A 131 66.53 17.42 -27.66
N ASN A 132 65.91 17.08 -28.79
CA ASN A 132 64.51 17.39 -29.08
C ASN A 132 63.64 16.14 -28.88
N ALA A 133 62.53 16.29 -28.16
CA ALA A 133 61.57 15.22 -27.89
C ALA A 133 60.21 15.55 -28.51
N LYS A 134 59.54 14.54 -29.07
CA LYS A 134 58.17 14.63 -29.57
C LYS A 134 57.35 13.46 -29.02
N ASN A 135 56.25 13.77 -28.35
CA ASN A 135 55.28 12.75 -27.93
C ASN A 135 54.42 12.33 -29.11
N LEU A 136 54.18 11.02 -29.20
CA LEU A 136 53.17 10.42 -30.06
C LEU A 136 51.80 10.46 -29.37
N PRO A 137 50.70 10.19 -30.10
CA PRO A 137 49.38 10.01 -29.49
C PRO A 137 49.45 8.99 -28.35
N SER A 138 48.66 9.22 -27.30
CA SER A 138 48.64 8.33 -26.13
C SER A 138 47.68 7.17 -26.33
N PHE A 139 48.03 5.99 -25.81
CA PHE A 139 47.11 4.86 -25.67
C PHE A 139 46.63 4.80 -24.23
N THR A 140 45.33 4.78 -24.02
CA THR A 140 44.74 4.53 -22.71
C THR A 140 44.16 3.12 -22.75
N VAL A 141 44.61 2.26 -21.85
CA VAL A 141 44.19 0.85 -21.80
C VAL A 141 43.55 0.60 -20.44
N VAL A 142 42.37 -0.01 -20.47
CA VAL A 142 41.65 -0.47 -19.29
C VAL A 142 40.95 -1.78 -19.65
N CYS A 143 40.75 -2.67 -18.68
CA CYS A 143 39.79 -3.75 -18.82
C CYS A 143 38.57 -3.47 -17.93
N ILE A 144 37.40 -3.94 -18.35
CA ILE A 144 36.16 -3.90 -17.57
C ILE A 144 35.70 -5.34 -17.42
N ASP A 145 35.17 -5.72 -16.26
CA ASP A 145 34.53 -7.02 -16.08
C ASP A 145 33.20 -7.02 -16.83
N GLU A 146 32.91 -8.08 -17.60
CA GLU A 146 31.58 -8.24 -18.20
C GLU A 146 30.62 -8.87 -17.17
N SER A 147 29.32 -8.60 -17.32
CA SER A 147 28.29 -9.25 -16.52
C SER A 147 28.14 -10.73 -16.92
N ALA A 148 27.60 -11.55 -16.03
CA ALA A 148 27.39 -12.98 -16.29
C ALA A 148 26.50 -13.23 -17.51
N ILE A 149 26.62 -14.39 -18.14
CA ILE A 149 25.68 -14.83 -19.17
C ILE A 149 24.70 -15.79 -18.48
N LEU A 150 23.49 -15.31 -18.22
CA LEU A 150 22.43 -16.07 -17.56
C LEU A 150 21.42 -16.61 -18.58
N VAL A 151 20.85 -17.78 -18.31
CA VAL A 151 19.89 -18.49 -19.17
C VAL A 151 18.69 -18.91 -18.32
N ASP A 152 17.48 -18.78 -18.88
CA ASP A 152 16.25 -19.13 -18.16
C ASP A 152 16.22 -20.62 -17.73
N ASP A 153 15.66 -20.86 -16.54
CA ASP A 153 15.56 -22.17 -15.90
C ASP A 153 14.12 -22.68 -15.85
N LEU A 154 13.99 -24.01 -15.76
CA LEU A 154 12.72 -24.70 -15.55
C LEU A 154 12.88 -25.77 -14.49
N VAL A 155 11.99 -25.76 -13.49
CA VAL A 155 11.92 -26.76 -12.42
C VAL A 155 10.48 -27.16 -12.16
N THR A 156 10.29 -28.34 -11.57
CA THR A 156 8.98 -28.87 -11.20
C THR A 156 9.03 -29.28 -9.73
N VAL A 157 7.96 -29.00 -9.00
CA VAL A 157 7.78 -29.36 -7.59
C VAL A 157 6.32 -29.74 -7.37
N ASP A 158 6.03 -30.61 -6.43
CA ASP A 158 4.64 -30.82 -6.00
C ASP A 158 4.23 -29.65 -5.09
N GLU A 159 2.95 -29.28 -5.04
CA GLU A 159 2.49 -28.26 -4.11
C GLU A 159 2.77 -28.66 -2.65
N ASP A 160 2.86 -27.66 -1.78
CA ASP A 160 3.29 -27.77 -0.37
C ASP A 160 4.71 -28.32 -0.12
N ASP A 161 5.44 -28.70 -1.18
CA ASP A 161 6.84 -29.09 -1.12
C ASP A 161 7.76 -27.97 -1.61
N SER A 162 8.98 -27.94 -1.06
CA SER A 162 10.01 -26.99 -1.47
C SER A 162 11.02 -27.62 -2.43
N VAL A 163 11.60 -26.82 -3.32
CA VAL A 163 12.62 -27.27 -4.28
C VAL A 163 13.83 -26.35 -4.28
N VAL A 164 15.03 -26.95 -4.28
CA VAL A 164 16.28 -26.24 -4.55
C VAL A 164 16.42 -26.07 -6.06
N VAL A 165 16.52 -24.83 -6.52
CA VAL A 165 16.64 -24.49 -7.93
C VAL A 165 18.12 -24.38 -8.30
N ASP A 166 18.61 -25.27 -9.15
CA ASP A 166 20.00 -25.27 -9.63
C ASP A 166 20.22 -24.19 -10.73
N ILE A 167 20.04 -22.92 -10.38
CA ILE A 167 20.05 -21.77 -11.32
C ILE A 167 21.34 -21.60 -12.12
N PHE A 168 22.47 -22.15 -11.67
CA PHE A 168 23.77 -21.98 -12.34
C PHE A 168 24.12 -23.10 -13.33
N ASN A 169 23.28 -24.12 -13.49
CA ASN A 169 23.61 -25.32 -14.28
C ASN A 169 23.81 -25.02 -15.78
N ASN A 170 23.13 -24.02 -16.32
CA ASN A 170 23.12 -23.59 -17.72
C ASN A 170 23.81 -22.22 -17.93
N ASP A 171 24.31 -21.59 -16.87
CA ASP A 171 24.92 -20.26 -16.87
C ASP A 171 26.43 -20.27 -17.12
N SER A 172 26.97 -19.11 -17.49
CA SER A 172 28.42 -18.94 -17.68
C SER A 172 28.93 -17.54 -17.32
N GLU A 173 30.25 -17.41 -17.16
CA GLU A 173 30.91 -16.14 -16.79
C GLU A 173 30.45 -15.57 -15.43
N LEU A 174 30.08 -16.44 -14.49
CA LEU A 174 29.66 -16.05 -13.14
C LEU A 174 30.80 -15.35 -12.38
N PRO A 175 30.56 -14.18 -11.77
CA PRO A 175 31.57 -13.49 -11.00
C PRO A 175 31.84 -14.21 -9.67
N THR A 176 33.11 -14.39 -9.32
CA THR A 176 33.54 -14.92 -8.00
C THR A 176 33.47 -13.89 -6.88
N GLN A 177 33.16 -12.64 -7.21
CA GLN A 177 32.86 -11.58 -6.25
C GLN A 177 31.67 -10.75 -6.75
N GLY A 178 30.60 -10.67 -5.96
CA GLY A 178 29.35 -10.05 -6.40
C GLY A 178 28.19 -10.31 -5.45
N THR A 179 26.97 -10.15 -5.96
CA THR A 179 25.72 -10.40 -5.24
C THR A 179 24.75 -11.17 -6.13
N LEU A 180 24.01 -12.11 -5.53
CA LEU A 180 22.81 -12.72 -6.10
C LEU A 180 21.58 -12.11 -5.43
N THR A 181 20.58 -11.78 -6.24
CA THR A 181 19.27 -11.30 -5.77
C THR A 181 18.18 -11.95 -6.58
N ALA A 182 17.04 -12.26 -5.98
CA ALA A 182 15.84 -12.72 -6.67
C ALA A 182 14.66 -11.77 -6.40
N THR A 183 13.71 -11.73 -7.33
CA THR A 183 12.39 -11.15 -7.09
C THR A 183 11.51 -12.19 -6.40
N ASP A 184 10.55 -11.73 -5.62
CA ASP A 184 9.49 -12.62 -5.14
C ASP A 184 8.56 -13.00 -6.32
N PRO A 185 8.19 -14.28 -6.45
CA PRO A 185 7.20 -14.73 -7.41
C PRO A 185 5.78 -14.37 -6.95
N ALA A 186 4.77 -14.70 -7.76
CA ALA A 186 3.40 -14.28 -7.46
C ALA A 186 2.66 -15.22 -6.49
N ASN A 187 3.03 -16.50 -6.47
CA ASN A 187 2.36 -17.54 -5.68
C ASN A 187 3.39 -18.42 -4.96
N GLY A 188 4.38 -17.78 -4.34
CA GLY A 188 5.41 -18.46 -3.58
C GLY A 188 6.48 -17.52 -3.04
N THR A 189 7.49 -18.10 -2.40
CA THR A 189 8.62 -17.40 -1.81
C THR A 189 9.94 -17.97 -2.29
N VAL A 190 10.94 -17.09 -2.46
CA VAL A 190 12.29 -17.47 -2.85
C VAL A 190 13.27 -17.11 -1.74
N ASN A 191 13.95 -18.13 -1.21
CA ASN A 191 14.98 -17.97 -0.19
C ASN A 191 16.36 -18.20 -0.78
N ILE A 192 17.26 -17.25 -0.54
CA ILE A 192 18.67 -17.35 -0.93
C ILE A 192 19.50 -17.58 0.34
N ASP A 193 20.10 -18.76 0.46
CA ASP A 193 21.12 -19.05 1.46
C ASP A 193 22.50 -18.78 0.86
N ASN A 194 23.21 -17.79 1.40
CA ASN A 194 24.54 -17.41 0.92
C ASN A 194 25.66 -18.32 1.42
N ASN A 195 25.36 -19.44 2.10
CA ASN A 195 26.34 -20.41 2.60
C ASN A 195 27.47 -19.80 3.48
N GLY A 196 27.25 -18.60 4.03
CA GLY A 196 28.25 -17.85 4.79
C GLY A 196 29.27 -17.06 3.96
N THR A 197 29.05 -16.88 2.66
CA THR A 197 29.90 -16.16 1.69
C THR A 197 29.16 -14.97 1.03
N PRO A 198 28.80 -13.90 1.76
CA PRO A 198 27.90 -12.83 1.25
C PRO A 198 28.39 -12.01 0.04
N ASN A 199 29.62 -12.23 -0.43
CA ASN A 199 30.17 -11.53 -1.59
C ASN A 199 30.59 -12.52 -2.69
N ASP A 200 30.26 -13.81 -2.60
CA ASP A 200 30.58 -14.80 -3.63
C ASP A 200 29.27 -15.50 -4.02
N PRO A 201 28.62 -15.10 -5.12
CA PRO A 201 27.33 -15.66 -5.49
C PRO A 201 27.43 -17.10 -6.02
N THR A 202 28.64 -17.65 -6.21
CA THR A 202 28.82 -18.93 -6.93
C THR A 202 28.50 -20.17 -6.10
N ASP A 203 28.31 -20.02 -4.79
CA ASP A 203 27.89 -21.09 -3.88
C ASP A 203 26.57 -20.79 -3.14
N ASP A 204 25.87 -19.73 -3.53
CA ASP A 204 24.54 -19.41 -3.02
C ASP A 204 23.52 -20.48 -3.45
N ILE A 205 22.61 -20.83 -2.54
CA ILE A 205 21.56 -21.83 -2.76
C ILE A 205 20.21 -21.11 -2.84
N VAL A 206 19.49 -21.30 -3.95
CA VAL A 206 18.15 -20.75 -4.16
C VAL A 206 17.12 -21.84 -3.89
N THR A 207 16.21 -21.59 -2.96
CA THR A 207 15.07 -22.48 -2.64
C THR A 207 13.77 -21.77 -2.97
N TYR A 208 12.92 -22.43 -3.75
CA TYR A 208 11.54 -22.00 -4.00
C TYR A 208 10.60 -22.80 -3.10
N ILE A 209 9.63 -22.10 -2.51
CA ILE A 209 8.55 -22.67 -1.71
C ILE A 209 7.25 -22.09 -2.29
N PRO A 210 6.36 -22.89 -2.90
CA PRO A 210 5.06 -22.39 -3.35
C PRO A 210 4.25 -21.89 -2.17
N ASP A 211 3.32 -20.97 -2.42
CA ASP A 211 2.29 -20.64 -1.43
C ASP A 211 1.47 -21.90 -1.14
N PRO A 212 0.95 -22.07 0.09
CA PRO A 212 0.08 -23.19 0.42
C PRO A 212 -1.06 -23.31 -0.61
N ASP A 213 -1.40 -24.54 -1.00
CA ASP A 213 -2.53 -24.83 -1.89
C ASP A 213 -2.39 -24.30 -3.33
N TYR A 214 -1.22 -23.75 -3.69
CA TYR A 214 -0.98 -23.26 -5.03
C TYR A 214 -0.43 -24.35 -5.95
N ASN A 215 -1.15 -24.63 -7.03
CA ASN A 215 -0.64 -25.34 -8.19
C ASN A 215 -0.76 -24.51 -9.47
N GLY A 216 0.08 -24.86 -10.46
CA GLY A 216 0.19 -24.13 -11.71
C GLY A 216 1.59 -23.58 -11.94
N GLN A 217 1.70 -22.68 -12.92
CA GLN A 217 2.98 -22.14 -13.33
C GLN A 217 3.27 -20.81 -12.62
N ASP A 218 4.40 -20.76 -11.92
CA ASP A 218 4.93 -19.54 -11.30
C ASP A 218 6.29 -19.15 -11.89
N THR A 219 6.68 -17.89 -11.71
CA THR A 219 7.94 -17.37 -12.24
C THR A 219 8.57 -16.35 -11.32
N PHE A 220 9.90 -16.39 -11.19
CA PHE A 220 10.69 -15.31 -10.60
C PHE A 220 11.94 -15.01 -11.43
N ASN A 221 12.49 -13.81 -11.26
CA ASN A 221 13.75 -13.43 -11.88
C ASN A 221 14.88 -13.49 -10.86
N TYR A 222 16.05 -13.99 -11.26
CA TYR A 222 17.28 -13.83 -10.49
C TYR A 222 18.26 -12.93 -11.23
N THR A 223 18.98 -12.12 -10.47
CA THR A 223 19.96 -11.15 -10.96
C THR A 223 21.29 -11.36 -10.27
N VAL A 224 22.35 -11.47 -11.07
CA VAL A 224 23.74 -11.59 -10.59
C VAL A 224 24.48 -10.32 -10.97
N CYS A 225 25.03 -9.62 -9.98
CA CYS A 225 25.84 -8.42 -10.18
C CYS A 225 27.29 -8.66 -9.75
N ASN A 226 28.26 -8.14 -10.49
CA ASN A 226 29.64 -8.08 -10.04
C ASN A 226 29.85 -6.90 -9.04
N ILE A 227 31.04 -6.80 -8.43
CA ILE A 227 31.39 -5.72 -7.49
C ILE A 227 31.39 -4.30 -8.10
N PHE A 228 31.31 -4.18 -9.42
CA PHE A 228 31.31 -2.92 -10.16
C PHE A 228 29.89 -2.46 -10.54
N GLY A 229 28.88 -3.30 -10.29
CA GLY A 229 27.48 -3.01 -10.58
C GLY A 229 27.03 -3.41 -11.98
N ASP A 230 27.81 -4.20 -12.72
CA ASP A 230 27.33 -4.81 -13.96
C ASP A 230 26.51 -6.06 -13.61
N CYS A 231 25.25 -6.05 -14.06
CA CYS A 231 24.27 -7.05 -13.67
C CYS A 231 23.68 -7.75 -14.91
N SER A 232 23.35 -9.03 -14.75
CA SER A 232 22.56 -9.81 -15.70
C SER A 232 21.38 -10.44 -14.97
N THR A 233 20.29 -10.68 -15.70
CA THR A 233 19.03 -11.23 -15.16
C THR A 233 18.54 -12.37 -16.05
N ALA A 234 18.01 -13.44 -15.44
CA ALA A 234 17.31 -14.53 -16.11
C ALA A 234 16.06 -14.94 -15.30
N THR A 235 15.18 -15.70 -15.95
CA THR A 235 13.88 -16.11 -15.39
C THR A 235 13.90 -17.58 -15.00
N VAL A 236 13.43 -17.89 -13.79
CA VAL A 236 13.07 -19.26 -13.41
C VAL A 236 11.58 -19.45 -13.63
N THR A 237 11.20 -20.51 -14.34
CA THR A 237 9.82 -20.99 -14.42
C THR A 237 9.68 -22.22 -13.52
N VAL A 238 8.67 -22.22 -12.65
CA VAL A 238 8.35 -23.33 -11.76
C VAL A 238 6.99 -23.88 -12.17
N ASP A 239 6.93 -25.17 -12.53
CA ASP A 239 5.66 -25.89 -12.70
C ASP A 239 5.34 -26.59 -11.37
N VAL A 240 4.36 -26.06 -10.62
CA VAL A 240 3.87 -26.64 -9.37
C VAL A 240 2.74 -27.64 -9.68
N LEU A 241 2.92 -28.89 -9.25
CA LEU A 241 2.00 -29.98 -9.55
C LEU A 241 0.96 -30.13 -8.44
N PRO A 242 -0.33 -30.32 -8.79
CA PRO A 242 -1.38 -30.52 -7.79
C PRO A 242 -1.28 -31.90 -7.14
N ILE A 243 -1.64 -31.95 -5.86
CA ILE A 243 -1.86 -33.11 -5.02
C ILE A 243 -3.32 -33.07 -4.58
N LEU A 244 -4.03 -34.18 -4.74
CA LEU A 244 -5.41 -34.28 -4.26
C LEU A 244 -5.43 -34.15 -2.73
N ASP A 245 -6.12 -33.14 -2.21
CA ASP A 245 -6.26 -32.86 -0.77
C ASP A 245 -7.75 -32.87 -0.37
N THR A 246 -8.15 -33.95 0.30
CA THR A 246 -9.49 -34.06 0.89
C THR A 246 -9.41 -33.76 2.38
N LEU A 247 -10.24 -32.83 2.84
CA LEU A 247 -10.27 -32.38 4.24
C LEU A 247 -11.50 -32.91 4.96
N ASP A 248 -11.33 -33.20 6.25
CA ASP A 248 -12.44 -33.64 7.10
C ASP A 248 -13.52 -32.55 7.19
N ASP A 249 -14.78 -32.95 7.10
CA ASP A 249 -15.93 -32.07 7.19
C ASP A 249 -16.65 -32.23 8.52
N SER A 250 -17.33 -31.16 8.94
CA SER A 250 -18.32 -31.24 10.00
C SER A 250 -19.55 -30.43 9.68
N ILE A 251 -20.72 -30.96 10.02
CA ILE A 251 -21.99 -30.25 9.87
C ILE A 251 -22.91 -30.55 11.04
N ALA A 252 -23.76 -29.58 11.39
CA ALA A 252 -24.87 -29.77 12.30
C ALA A 252 -26.20 -29.79 11.52
N THR A 253 -27.16 -30.56 12.01
CA THR A 253 -28.53 -30.52 11.50
C THR A 253 -29.52 -30.82 12.61
N THR A 254 -30.77 -30.43 12.45
CA THR A 254 -31.83 -30.74 13.40
C THR A 254 -32.37 -32.15 13.21
N GLU A 255 -32.97 -32.71 14.26
CA GLU A 255 -33.63 -34.02 14.21
C GLU A 255 -34.62 -34.10 13.03
N ASP A 256 -34.65 -35.27 12.37
CA ASP A 256 -35.55 -35.60 11.25
C ASP A 256 -35.44 -34.68 10.00
N THR A 257 -34.45 -33.78 9.94
CA THR A 257 -34.22 -32.86 8.83
C THR A 257 -33.13 -33.40 7.89
N PRO A 258 -33.42 -33.65 6.60
CA PRO A 258 -32.39 -33.93 5.60
C PRO A 258 -31.53 -32.71 5.35
N VAL A 259 -30.21 -32.91 5.23
CA VAL A 259 -29.24 -31.84 4.94
C VAL A 259 -28.41 -32.20 3.71
N GLU A 260 -28.21 -31.23 2.83
CA GLU A 260 -27.25 -31.34 1.72
C GLU A 260 -25.87 -30.98 2.22
N LEU A 261 -24.89 -31.81 1.90
CA LEU A 261 -23.51 -31.70 2.36
C LEU A 261 -22.66 -31.19 1.21
N ASP A 262 -21.98 -30.06 1.42
CA ASP A 262 -20.95 -29.55 0.52
C ASP A 262 -19.57 -30.09 0.92
N ILE A 263 -19.41 -31.41 0.88
CA ILE A 263 -18.19 -32.15 1.32
C ILE A 263 -16.95 -31.89 0.46
N LEU A 264 -17.09 -31.04 -0.56
CA LEU A 264 -16.05 -30.66 -1.51
C LEU A 264 -15.71 -29.17 -1.37
N GLY A 265 -16.39 -28.43 -0.48
CA GLY A 265 -16.25 -26.98 -0.36
C GLY A 265 -14.94 -26.54 0.29
N ASN A 266 -14.35 -27.41 1.12
CA ASN A 266 -13.06 -27.22 1.81
C ASN A 266 -11.92 -28.03 1.17
N ASP A 267 -12.20 -28.83 0.15
CA ASP A 267 -11.20 -29.65 -0.55
C ASP A 267 -10.46 -28.83 -1.61
N ASN A 268 -9.20 -29.19 -1.86
CA ASN A 268 -8.42 -28.62 -2.94
C ASN A 268 -8.11 -29.67 -4.03
N ASP A 269 -7.82 -29.19 -5.24
CA ASP A 269 -7.38 -30.01 -6.37
C ASP A 269 -8.34 -31.14 -6.78
N ILE A 270 -9.63 -30.83 -6.64
CA ILE A 270 -10.73 -31.72 -7.02
C ILE A 270 -10.67 -31.99 -8.53
N PRO A 271 -10.56 -33.26 -8.95
CA PRO A 271 -10.40 -33.58 -10.35
C PRO A 271 -11.73 -33.41 -11.10
N THR A 272 -11.72 -32.66 -12.19
CA THR A 272 -12.86 -32.58 -13.14
C THR A 272 -13.10 -33.88 -13.93
N ILE A 273 -12.19 -34.84 -13.80
CA ILE A 273 -12.37 -36.21 -14.29
C ILE A 273 -11.82 -37.18 -13.25
N GLY A 274 -12.69 -37.95 -12.61
CA GLY A 274 -12.34 -38.81 -11.48
C GLY A 274 -13.49 -39.66 -10.97
N THR A 275 -13.42 -40.07 -9.70
CA THR A 275 -14.50 -40.75 -8.99
C THR A 275 -14.62 -40.26 -7.55
N LEU A 276 -15.84 -40.04 -7.08
CA LEU A 276 -16.20 -39.86 -5.68
C LEU A 276 -16.91 -41.13 -5.16
N THR A 277 -16.50 -41.62 -4.00
CA THR A 277 -17.16 -42.76 -3.34
C THR A 277 -17.32 -42.52 -1.85
N THR A 278 -18.40 -43.01 -1.26
CA THR A 278 -18.72 -42.84 0.17
C THR A 278 -18.91 -44.19 0.88
N THR A 279 -18.75 -44.18 2.21
CA THR A 279 -19.21 -45.27 3.08
C THR A 279 -20.59 -44.97 3.66
N ASP A 280 -21.34 -45.99 4.07
CA ASP A 280 -22.62 -45.80 4.76
C ASP A 280 -22.41 -45.36 6.23
N PRO A 281 -23.12 -44.32 6.72
CA PRO A 281 -23.12 -43.92 8.13
C PRO A 281 -23.98 -44.89 8.98
N THR A 282 -23.87 -44.79 10.32
CA THR A 282 -24.54 -45.77 11.22
C THR A 282 -25.96 -45.36 11.60
N ASN A 283 -26.20 -44.06 11.73
CA ASN A 283 -27.43 -43.47 12.26
C ASN A 283 -28.18 -42.57 11.25
N GLY A 284 -27.90 -42.72 9.96
CA GLY A 284 -28.67 -42.11 8.88
C GLY A 284 -28.49 -42.83 7.54
N THR A 285 -28.92 -42.19 6.46
CA THR A 285 -28.76 -42.67 5.09
C THR A 285 -28.18 -41.59 4.18
N LEU A 286 -27.37 -41.99 3.21
CA LEU A 286 -26.80 -41.10 2.19
C LEU A 286 -27.45 -41.31 0.83
N VAL A 287 -27.61 -40.22 0.09
CA VAL A 287 -27.91 -40.21 -1.34
C VAL A 287 -26.85 -39.37 -2.03
N LEU A 288 -26.04 -40.02 -2.89
CA LEU A 288 -25.12 -39.33 -3.79
C LEU A 288 -25.86 -38.96 -5.07
N ASP A 289 -26.01 -37.66 -5.31
CA ASP A 289 -26.43 -37.13 -6.60
C ASP A 289 -25.19 -36.74 -7.40
N ASN A 290 -25.07 -37.31 -8.59
CA ASN A 290 -23.94 -37.03 -9.46
C ASN A 290 -24.26 -36.03 -10.56
N ASN A 291 -25.36 -35.28 -10.43
CA ASN A 291 -25.81 -34.24 -11.37
C ASN A 291 -25.89 -34.68 -12.85
N GLY A 292 -25.89 -35.99 -13.13
CA GLY A 292 -25.81 -36.56 -14.47
C GLY A 292 -24.39 -36.64 -15.09
N THR A 293 -23.33 -36.46 -14.30
CA THR A 293 -21.90 -36.42 -14.67
C THR A 293 -21.07 -37.53 -13.96
N PRO A 294 -21.26 -38.83 -14.27
CA PRO A 294 -20.72 -39.93 -13.45
C PRO A 294 -19.18 -40.11 -13.38
N ASN A 295 -18.40 -39.28 -14.05
CA ASN A 295 -16.93 -39.32 -13.97
C ASN A 295 -16.35 -37.93 -13.67
N ASP A 296 -17.17 -36.98 -13.25
CA ASP A 296 -16.76 -35.64 -12.86
C ASP A 296 -17.24 -35.43 -11.43
N PRO A 297 -16.39 -35.70 -10.43
CA PRO A 297 -16.80 -35.56 -9.03
C PRO A 297 -16.94 -34.10 -8.60
N SER A 298 -16.51 -33.11 -9.40
CA SER A 298 -16.48 -31.70 -8.99
C SER A 298 -17.85 -31.06 -8.78
N ASP A 299 -18.92 -31.67 -9.30
CA ASP A 299 -20.30 -31.21 -9.13
C ASP A 299 -21.21 -32.23 -8.43
N ASP A 300 -20.63 -33.29 -7.86
CA ASP A 300 -21.36 -34.27 -7.07
C ASP A 300 -21.85 -33.62 -5.76
N ARG A 301 -23.01 -34.06 -5.26
CA ARG A 301 -23.61 -33.63 -3.99
C ARG A 301 -24.06 -34.82 -3.16
N VAL A 302 -23.92 -34.72 -1.85
CA VAL A 302 -24.34 -35.77 -0.91
C VAL A 302 -25.46 -35.25 -0.02
N THR A 303 -26.60 -35.93 0.01
CA THR A 303 -27.66 -35.66 0.99
C THR A 303 -27.58 -36.67 2.11
N TYR A 304 -27.48 -36.19 3.36
CA TYR A 304 -27.64 -37.01 4.56
C TYR A 304 -29.06 -36.86 5.12
N THR A 305 -29.65 -37.97 5.53
CA THR A 305 -30.93 -37.98 6.26
C THR A 305 -30.75 -38.76 7.56
N PRO A 306 -30.88 -38.11 8.73
CA PRO A 306 -30.86 -38.79 10.02
C PRO A 306 -31.92 -39.91 10.08
N ASN A 307 -31.64 -40.97 10.83
CA ASN A 307 -32.68 -41.93 11.19
C ASN A 307 -33.74 -41.25 12.08
N GLU A 308 -34.99 -41.69 11.96
CA GLU A 308 -36.09 -41.14 12.77
C GLU A 308 -35.74 -41.13 14.27
N ASN A 309 -35.86 -39.95 14.88
CA ASN A 309 -35.59 -39.66 16.30
C ASN A 309 -34.12 -39.87 16.76
N PHE A 310 -33.14 -39.61 15.90
CA PHE A 310 -31.71 -39.73 16.25
C PHE A 310 -31.16 -38.38 16.75
N ASP A 311 -30.61 -38.39 17.96
CA ASP A 311 -29.89 -37.29 18.60
C ASP A 311 -28.45 -37.75 18.92
N GLY A 312 -27.47 -36.90 18.60
CA GLY A 312 -26.04 -37.15 18.77
C GLY A 312 -25.24 -37.17 17.47
N SER A 313 -24.00 -37.67 17.55
CA SER A 313 -23.05 -37.64 16.42
C SER A 313 -23.09 -38.91 15.55
N ASP A 314 -23.01 -38.72 14.23
CA ASP A 314 -22.80 -39.76 13.21
C ASP A 314 -21.62 -39.40 12.29
N SER A 315 -21.16 -40.33 11.46
CA SER A 315 -20.02 -40.07 10.56
C SER A 315 -19.97 -41.02 9.36
N PHE A 316 -19.37 -40.58 8.27
CA PHE A 316 -18.95 -41.42 7.14
C PHE A 316 -17.64 -40.90 6.54
N THR A 317 -17.01 -41.67 5.65
CA THR A 317 -15.83 -41.20 4.88
C THR A 317 -16.15 -41.10 3.40
N TYR A 318 -15.51 -40.18 2.69
CA TYR A 318 -15.50 -40.14 1.24
C TYR A 318 -14.07 -40.25 0.69
N THR A 319 -13.95 -40.77 -0.52
CA THR A 319 -12.68 -40.94 -1.23
C THR A 319 -12.80 -40.35 -2.63
N LEU A 320 -11.93 -39.40 -2.95
CA LEU A 320 -11.72 -38.89 -4.30
C LEU A 320 -10.56 -39.63 -4.96
N CYS A 321 -10.65 -39.84 -6.28
CA CYS A 321 -9.54 -40.35 -7.08
C CYS A 321 -9.48 -39.66 -8.45
N ASP A 322 -8.28 -39.35 -8.91
CA ASP A 322 -8.02 -38.88 -10.28
C ASP A 322 -7.94 -40.05 -11.29
N THR A 323 -7.74 -39.73 -12.58
CA THR A 323 -7.60 -40.74 -13.64
C THR A 323 -6.24 -41.47 -13.67
N VAL A 324 -5.25 -40.98 -12.91
CA VAL A 324 -3.89 -41.53 -12.81
C VAL A 324 -3.79 -42.52 -11.64
N GLY A 325 -4.79 -42.53 -10.75
CA GLY A 325 -4.92 -43.40 -9.60
C GLY A 325 -4.39 -42.80 -8.30
N ASN A 326 -4.18 -41.49 -8.25
CA ASN A 326 -3.99 -40.78 -6.99
C ASN A 326 -5.36 -40.66 -6.31
N CYS A 327 -5.41 -40.97 -5.02
CA CYS A 327 -6.64 -40.92 -4.24
C CYS A 327 -6.34 -40.36 -2.86
N ASP A 328 -7.28 -39.60 -2.33
CA ASP A 328 -7.28 -39.14 -0.96
C ASP A 328 -8.63 -39.38 -0.27
N THR A 329 -8.66 -39.40 1.06
CA THR A 329 -9.85 -39.77 1.84
C THR A 329 -10.00 -38.94 3.10
N ALA A 330 -11.19 -38.37 3.28
CA ALA A 330 -11.58 -37.61 4.45
C ALA A 330 -12.85 -38.15 5.12
N THR A 331 -13.11 -37.65 6.33
CA THR A 331 -14.22 -38.02 7.22
C THR A 331 -15.19 -36.87 7.35
N VAL A 332 -16.48 -37.15 7.18
CA VAL A 332 -17.57 -36.23 7.49
C VAL A 332 -18.14 -36.59 8.86
N THR A 333 -18.15 -35.63 9.78
CA THR A 333 -18.78 -35.74 11.09
C THR A 333 -20.09 -34.96 11.11
N ILE A 334 -21.19 -35.61 11.45
CA ILE A 334 -22.51 -34.99 11.56
C ILE A 334 -22.87 -34.92 13.03
N LEU A 335 -23.30 -33.76 13.50
CA LEU A 335 -23.95 -33.59 14.80
C LEU A 335 -25.43 -33.34 14.58
N VAL A 336 -26.29 -34.13 15.22
CA VAL A 336 -27.73 -33.92 15.19
C VAL A 336 -28.15 -33.41 16.57
N THR A 337 -28.75 -32.21 16.64
CA THR A 337 -29.18 -31.54 17.88
C THR A 337 -30.62 -31.03 17.80
N ASP A 338 -31.20 -30.67 18.95
CA ASP A 338 -32.27 -29.67 19.02
C ASP A 338 -31.67 -28.26 18.78
N ALA A 339 -32.43 -27.26 18.31
CA ALA A 339 -31.94 -25.89 18.12
C ALA A 339 -31.59 -25.22 19.46
N ILE A 340 -30.51 -24.43 19.51
CA ILE A 340 -30.07 -23.62 20.67
C ILE A 340 -30.49 -22.17 20.39
N ASP A 341 -31.18 -21.56 21.35
CA ASP A 341 -31.49 -20.11 21.41
C ASP A 341 -30.23 -19.37 21.87
N LEU A 342 -29.82 -18.30 21.18
CA LEU A 342 -28.57 -17.55 21.43
C LEU A 342 -28.78 -16.09 21.84
N ASP A 343 -30.00 -15.58 21.67
CA ASP A 343 -30.48 -14.22 21.88
C ASP A 343 -31.94 -14.40 22.32
N THR A 344 -32.25 -14.15 23.59
CA THR A 344 -33.51 -14.60 24.20
C THR A 344 -34.63 -13.56 24.15
N ASP A 345 -34.30 -12.28 24.11
CA ASP A 345 -35.20 -11.14 23.94
C ASP A 345 -35.37 -10.71 22.47
N ASP A 346 -34.60 -11.31 21.56
CA ASP A 346 -34.66 -11.10 20.11
C ASP A 346 -34.14 -9.69 19.70
N ASP A 347 -33.30 -9.05 20.52
CA ASP A 347 -32.85 -7.66 20.33
C ASP A 347 -31.65 -7.52 19.36
N GLY A 348 -30.98 -8.65 19.06
CA GLY A 348 -29.85 -8.76 18.16
C GLY A 348 -28.50 -8.82 18.87
N ILE A 349 -28.41 -8.52 20.15
CA ILE A 349 -27.26 -8.76 21.02
C ILE A 349 -27.31 -10.23 21.46
N LEU A 350 -26.14 -10.88 21.62
CA LEU A 350 -26.15 -12.27 22.07
C LEU A 350 -26.21 -12.30 23.60
N ASP A 351 -26.93 -13.28 24.19
CA ASP A 351 -27.00 -13.48 25.65
C ASP A 351 -25.60 -13.48 26.32
N SER A 352 -24.58 -13.94 25.57
CA SER A 352 -23.19 -14.01 26.03
C SER A 352 -22.43 -12.68 26.09
N PHE A 353 -22.92 -11.64 25.41
CA PHE A 353 -22.42 -10.27 25.49
C PHE A 353 -23.07 -9.50 26.64
N GLU A 354 -24.35 -9.74 26.90
CA GLU A 354 -25.12 -9.11 28.00
C GLU A 354 -24.79 -9.70 29.37
N ASP A 355 -24.33 -10.95 29.40
CA ASP A 355 -23.59 -11.46 30.55
C ASP A 355 -22.18 -10.85 30.58
N LEU A 356 -22.06 -9.66 31.19
CA LEU A 356 -20.79 -9.02 31.61
C LEU A 356 -19.91 -9.96 32.47
N ASN A 357 -20.39 -11.16 32.80
CA ASN A 357 -19.64 -12.29 33.34
C ASN A 357 -18.93 -11.94 34.65
N LEU A 358 -19.61 -11.12 35.47
CA LEU A 358 -19.12 -10.62 36.75
C LEU A 358 -18.83 -11.75 37.74
N ASP A 359 -19.42 -12.93 37.55
CA ASP A 359 -19.21 -14.12 38.37
C ASP A 359 -18.20 -15.14 37.80
N ALA A 360 -17.74 -14.90 36.56
CA ALA A 360 -16.71 -15.63 35.81
C ALA A 360 -17.07 -17.08 35.43
N ASP A 361 -18.34 -17.41 35.17
CA ASP A 361 -18.75 -18.72 34.68
C ASP A 361 -19.14 -18.80 33.19
N ASN A 362 -19.30 -17.66 32.49
CA ASN A 362 -19.68 -17.54 31.07
C ASN A 362 -20.98 -18.28 30.74
N ASP A 363 -21.93 -18.23 31.67
CA ASP A 363 -23.26 -18.82 31.51
C ASP A 363 -24.30 -17.74 31.89
N PRO A 364 -24.93 -17.07 30.90
CA PRO A 364 -25.90 -16.00 31.15
C PRO A 364 -27.09 -16.47 31.99
N ALA A 365 -27.38 -17.77 32.04
CA ALA A 365 -28.48 -18.30 32.85
C ALA A 365 -28.14 -18.43 34.34
N THR A 366 -26.90 -18.15 34.78
CA THR A 366 -26.47 -18.32 36.18
C THR A 366 -25.89 -17.05 36.80
N HIS A 367 -26.68 -16.42 37.69
CA HIS A 367 -26.36 -15.10 38.27
C HIS A 367 -26.11 -14.04 37.18
N PRO A 368 -27.10 -13.85 36.29
CA PRO A 368 -26.98 -12.86 35.22
C PRO A 368 -26.73 -11.45 35.77
N THR A 369 -26.14 -10.62 34.92
CA THR A 369 -26.13 -9.16 35.08
C THR A 369 -27.57 -8.63 35.06
N ASP A 370 -27.77 -7.54 35.77
CA ASP A 370 -29.05 -6.85 36.04
C ASP A 370 -28.63 -5.42 36.37
N THR A 371 -28.35 -4.66 35.32
CA THR A 371 -27.60 -3.39 35.35
C THR A 371 -28.36 -2.32 36.12
N ASP A 372 -29.62 -2.10 35.77
CA ASP A 372 -30.53 -1.16 36.42
C ASP A 372 -31.11 -1.63 37.78
N ASN A 373 -30.99 -2.93 38.10
CA ASN A 373 -31.52 -3.60 39.29
C ASN A 373 -33.06 -3.64 39.38
N ASP A 374 -33.78 -3.67 38.26
CA ASP A 374 -35.24 -3.79 38.23
C ASP A 374 -35.72 -5.25 38.48
N GLY A 375 -34.83 -6.22 38.28
CA GLY A 375 -35.03 -7.65 38.48
C GLY A 375 -35.37 -8.45 37.21
N ILE A 376 -35.31 -7.82 36.04
CA ILE A 376 -35.15 -8.42 34.71
C ILE A 376 -33.64 -8.41 34.44
N PRO A 377 -33.02 -9.56 34.12
CA PRO A 377 -31.61 -9.57 33.76
C PRO A 377 -31.39 -9.07 32.33
N ASP A 378 -30.25 -8.43 32.07
CA ASP A 378 -29.89 -7.77 30.81
C ASP A 378 -30.23 -8.61 29.55
N TYR A 379 -29.86 -9.90 29.48
CA TYR A 379 -30.21 -10.81 28.36
C TYR A 379 -31.73 -11.13 28.15
N LEU A 380 -32.60 -10.44 28.87
CA LEU A 380 -34.06 -10.51 28.79
C LEU A 380 -34.70 -9.12 28.82
N ASP A 381 -33.88 -8.08 28.72
CA ASP A 381 -34.22 -6.67 28.91
C ASP A 381 -33.82 -5.91 27.64
N ILE A 382 -34.72 -5.11 27.09
CA ILE A 382 -34.44 -4.33 25.88
C ILE A 382 -34.00 -2.89 26.19
N ASP A 383 -33.87 -2.51 27.46
CA ASP A 383 -33.44 -1.19 27.97
C ASP A 383 -32.70 -1.41 29.31
N SER A 384 -31.51 -2.00 29.23
CA SER A 384 -30.76 -2.59 30.34
C SER A 384 -30.30 -1.60 31.42
N ASP A 385 -30.12 -0.31 31.08
CA ASP A 385 -29.78 0.76 32.03
C ASP A 385 -30.96 1.68 32.38
N ASN A 386 -32.10 1.50 31.70
CA ASN A 386 -33.39 2.10 31.98
C ASN A 386 -33.41 3.61 31.71
N ASP A 387 -32.67 4.02 30.70
CA ASP A 387 -32.55 5.40 30.25
C ASP A 387 -33.68 5.80 29.28
N GLY A 388 -34.25 4.81 28.58
CA GLY A 388 -35.37 4.92 27.64
C GLY A 388 -34.99 4.83 26.15
N ILE A 389 -33.73 4.54 25.83
CA ILE A 389 -33.24 4.18 24.51
C ILE A 389 -33.06 2.65 24.48
N PRO A 390 -33.60 1.91 23.50
CA PRO A 390 -33.47 0.45 23.51
C PRO A 390 -32.05 -0.03 23.22
N ASP A 391 -31.65 -1.14 23.84
CA ASP A 391 -30.31 -1.74 23.77
C ASP A 391 -29.84 -1.95 22.31
N ASN A 392 -30.75 -2.35 21.42
CA ASN A 392 -30.41 -2.55 20.02
C ASN A 392 -30.08 -1.26 19.24
N VAL A 393 -30.55 -0.11 19.73
CA VAL A 393 -30.27 1.23 19.19
C VAL A 393 -28.91 1.69 19.69
N GLU A 394 -28.63 1.49 20.97
CA GLU A 394 -27.39 1.91 21.61
C GLU A 394 -26.21 1.05 21.18
N ALA A 395 -26.42 -0.25 21.00
CA ALA A 395 -25.40 -1.19 20.54
C ALA A 395 -24.88 -0.93 19.11
N GLN A 396 -25.40 0.08 18.38
CA GLN A 396 -25.02 0.41 17.01
C GLN A 396 -24.85 1.92 16.79
N THR A 397 -23.84 2.37 16.03
CA THR A 397 -23.67 3.79 15.65
C THR A 397 -24.89 4.39 14.94
N THR A 398 -25.12 5.70 15.10
CA THR A 398 -26.35 6.37 14.61
C THR A 398 -26.48 6.29 13.08
N ILE A 399 -25.38 6.45 12.35
CA ILE A 399 -25.40 6.53 10.88
C ILE A 399 -25.51 5.17 10.17
N ASP A 400 -24.99 4.11 10.79
CA ASP A 400 -24.94 2.77 10.24
C ASP A 400 -25.97 1.81 10.89
N TYR A 401 -26.91 2.35 11.70
CA TYR A 401 -27.98 1.60 12.36
C TYR A 401 -28.75 0.69 11.39
N ILE A 402 -28.95 -0.56 11.81
CA ILE A 402 -29.72 -1.58 11.10
C ILE A 402 -30.94 -1.94 11.95
N PRO A 403 -32.17 -1.62 11.51
CA PRO A 403 -33.38 -2.04 12.20
C PRO A 403 -33.64 -3.56 12.03
N PRO A 404 -34.31 -4.21 12.99
CA PRO A 404 -34.62 -5.63 12.94
C PRO A 404 -35.53 -5.97 11.75
N SER A 405 -35.36 -7.14 11.14
CA SER A 405 -36.16 -7.55 9.97
C SER A 405 -37.45 -8.29 10.34
N GLY A 406 -37.55 -8.77 11.58
CA GLY A 406 -38.61 -9.62 12.12
C GLY A 406 -38.56 -11.05 11.58
N LEU A 407 -37.40 -11.52 11.14
CA LEU A 407 -37.19 -12.84 10.54
C LEU A 407 -36.01 -13.54 11.22
N ASP A 408 -36.26 -14.72 11.79
CA ASP A 408 -35.24 -15.69 12.16
C ASP A 408 -35.53 -17.00 11.41
N LEU A 409 -34.80 -17.25 10.32
CA LEU A 409 -35.00 -18.44 9.50
C LEU A 409 -34.42 -19.71 10.12
N ASN A 410 -33.41 -19.57 10.97
CA ASN A 410 -32.59 -20.67 11.44
C ASN A 410 -32.99 -21.14 12.86
N GLY A 411 -33.76 -20.32 13.58
CA GLY A 411 -34.39 -20.61 14.86
C GLY A 411 -33.45 -20.48 16.05
N ASN A 412 -32.46 -19.59 15.97
CA ASN A 412 -31.45 -19.36 17.01
C ASN A 412 -31.67 -18.07 17.83
N GLY A 413 -32.78 -17.34 17.63
CA GLY A 413 -33.10 -16.13 18.39
C GLY A 413 -32.60 -14.84 17.71
N VAL A 414 -31.45 -14.90 17.04
CA VAL A 414 -30.86 -13.73 16.36
C VAL A 414 -31.59 -13.42 15.06
N ASP A 415 -32.03 -12.17 14.88
CA ASP A 415 -32.68 -11.73 13.63
C ASP A 415 -31.73 -11.83 12.41
N ASP A 416 -32.24 -12.29 11.27
CA ASP A 416 -31.52 -12.45 9.99
C ASP A 416 -30.86 -11.12 9.53
N ALA A 417 -31.31 -9.95 10.03
CA ALA A 417 -30.67 -8.65 9.80
C ALA A 417 -29.22 -8.63 10.32
N TYR A 418 -28.95 -9.29 11.44
CA TYR A 418 -27.69 -9.27 12.18
C TYR A 418 -26.79 -10.48 11.90
N GLU A 419 -27.20 -11.40 11.03
CA GLU A 419 -26.45 -12.62 10.67
C GLU A 419 -25.65 -12.51 9.36
N ASN A 420 -25.48 -11.28 8.85
CA ASN A 420 -24.86 -11.06 7.55
C ASN A 420 -23.31 -11.05 7.61
N ASN A 421 -22.67 -11.42 6.49
CA ASN A 421 -21.19 -11.39 6.33
C ASN A 421 -20.39 -12.26 7.33
N GLY A 422 -21.03 -13.24 7.97
CA GLY A 422 -20.38 -14.11 8.96
C GLY A 422 -20.33 -13.51 10.37
N GLY A 423 -21.01 -12.38 10.59
CA GLY A 423 -21.41 -11.93 11.93
C GLY A 423 -22.56 -12.79 12.47
N LEU A 424 -22.63 -12.89 13.77
CA LEU A 424 -23.70 -13.54 14.51
C LEU A 424 -24.04 -12.58 15.65
N GLY A 425 -25.12 -11.82 15.48
CA GLY A 425 -25.53 -10.75 16.38
C GLY A 425 -24.78 -9.43 16.15
N ILE A 426 -25.20 -8.42 16.91
CA ILE A 426 -24.61 -7.09 17.02
C ILE A 426 -23.37 -7.19 17.91
N ILE A 427 -22.34 -6.42 17.57
CA ILE A 427 -21.21 -6.18 18.47
C ILE A 427 -21.49 -4.82 19.11
N PRO A 428 -21.77 -4.75 20.42
CA PRO A 428 -22.11 -3.49 21.07
C PRO A 428 -21.02 -2.43 20.90
N GLU A 429 -21.45 -1.19 20.64
CA GLU A 429 -20.58 -0.02 20.62
C GLU A 429 -20.18 0.39 22.05
N ASP A 430 -19.05 1.08 22.14
CA ASP A 430 -18.45 1.67 23.35
C ASP A 430 -17.90 3.03 22.91
N SER A 431 -18.75 4.05 23.05
CA SER A 431 -18.59 5.36 22.42
C SER A 431 -17.46 6.18 23.06
N ASP A 432 -17.28 6.07 24.37
CA ASP A 432 -16.24 6.79 25.10
C ASP A 432 -14.93 6.01 25.29
N GLY A 433 -14.96 4.68 25.06
CA GLY A 433 -13.84 3.77 25.14
C GLY A 433 -13.43 3.38 26.57
N ASP A 434 -14.37 3.34 27.51
CA ASP A 434 -14.11 2.98 28.92
C ASP A 434 -14.22 1.48 29.24
N ASP A 435 -14.49 0.66 28.22
CA ASP A 435 -14.77 -0.79 28.26
C ASP A 435 -16.17 -1.16 28.82
N LEU A 436 -17.09 -0.19 28.96
CA LEU A 436 -18.54 -0.41 29.19
C LEU A 436 -19.30 -0.14 27.89
N PRO A 437 -20.10 -1.10 27.38
CA PRO A 437 -20.92 -0.85 26.20
C PRO A 437 -22.03 0.19 26.43
N ASP A 438 -22.41 0.91 25.38
CA ASP A 438 -23.40 1.99 25.43
C ASP A 438 -24.73 1.55 26.08
N TYR A 439 -25.29 0.38 25.68
CA TYR A 439 -26.57 -0.15 26.21
C TYR A 439 -26.63 -0.41 27.74
N VAL A 440 -25.51 -0.26 28.45
CA VAL A 440 -25.43 -0.40 29.92
C VAL A 440 -24.77 0.81 30.59
N ASP A 441 -24.51 1.89 29.86
CA ASP A 441 -23.86 3.10 30.36
C ASP A 441 -24.84 4.29 30.46
N ASP A 442 -25.00 4.85 31.66
CA ASP A 442 -25.93 5.97 31.96
C ASP A 442 -25.58 7.31 31.22
N ASP A 443 -24.43 7.37 30.53
CA ASP A 443 -23.74 8.54 29.94
C ASP A 443 -22.72 8.05 28.88
N SER A 444 -23.22 7.58 27.73
CA SER A 444 -22.48 6.81 26.71
C SER A 444 -21.24 7.52 26.13
N ASP A 445 -21.21 8.85 26.10
CA ASP A 445 -20.06 9.63 25.60
C ASP A 445 -19.21 10.27 26.71
N ASN A 446 -19.64 10.06 27.96
CA ASN A 446 -19.03 10.55 29.19
C ASN A 446 -18.83 12.08 29.21
N ASP A 447 -19.81 12.81 28.66
CA ASP A 447 -19.84 14.26 28.65
C ASP A 447 -20.47 14.86 29.93
N ASN A 448 -21.05 14.04 30.81
CA ASN A 448 -21.76 14.39 32.06
C ASN A 448 -23.18 14.96 31.88
N VAL A 449 -23.72 14.94 30.67
CA VAL A 449 -25.15 14.95 30.40
C VAL A 449 -25.59 13.48 30.30
N PRO A 450 -26.63 13.04 31.03
CA PRO A 450 -27.06 11.64 30.98
C PRO A 450 -27.94 11.34 29.77
N ASP A 451 -27.80 10.15 29.19
CA ASP A 451 -28.46 9.69 27.96
C ASP A 451 -29.99 9.84 28.01
N ARG A 452 -30.63 9.48 29.13
CA ARG A 452 -32.08 9.74 29.39
C ARG A 452 -32.52 11.21 29.22
N ILE A 453 -31.60 12.18 29.22
CA ILE A 453 -31.85 13.59 28.91
C ILE A 453 -31.66 13.83 27.42
N GLU A 454 -30.51 13.45 26.88
CA GLU A 454 -30.14 13.70 25.47
C GLU A 454 -30.98 12.92 24.47
N GLY A 455 -31.30 11.65 24.75
CA GLY A 455 -32.20 10.84 23.93
C GLY A 455 -33.65 11.36 23.90
N HIS A 456 -34.02 12.24 24.83
CA HIS A 456 -35.42 12.58 25.08
C HIS A 456 -35.74 14.09 25.19
N ASP A 457 -34.78 14.99 25.02
CA ASP A 457 -35.02 16.44 25.00
C ASP A 457 -35.20 16.99 23.58
N HIS A 458 -36.23 16.52 22.87
CA HIS A 458 -36.55 17.00 21.50
C HIS A 458 -36.83 18.50 21.43
N ASN A 459 -37.15 19.13 22.57
CA ASN A 459 -37.54 20.53 22.66
C ASN A 459 -36.36 21.46 23.04
N ARG A 460 -35.22 20.86 23.46
CA ARG A 460 -33.94 21.50 23.83
C ARG A 460 -34.10 22.48 24.99
N ASP A 461 -34.88 22.11 26.01
CA ASP A 461 -35.06 22.91 27.23
C ASP A 461 -34.34 22.39 28.48
N GLY A 462 -33.45 21.42 28.31
CA GLY A 462 -32.68 20.75 29.34
C GLY A 462 -33.53 19.81 30.21
N ILE A 463 -34.72 19.43 29.72
CA ILE A 463 -35.66 18.59 30.45
C ILE A 463 -36.19 17.52 29.49
N PRO A 464 -36.01 16.22 29.80
CA PRO A 464 -36.51 15.18 28.92
C PRO A 464 -38.05 15.21 28.82
N ASP A 465 -38.57 15.04 27.60
CA ASP A 465 -39.99 15.09 27.27
C ASP A 465 -40.74 13.85 27.81
N VAL A 466 -40.03 12.73 27.96
CA VAL A 466 -40.47 11.46 28.53
C VAL A 466 -39.61 11.08 29.73
N THR A 467 -40.15 10.29 30.66
CA THR A 467 -39.44 9.89 31.89
C THR A 467 -39.99 8.57 32.41
N LEU A 468 -39.12 7.75 33.00
CA LEU A 468 -39.47 6.55 33.75
C LEU A 468 -40.68 6.72 34.72
N ILE A 469 -41.71 5.88 34.56
CA ILE A 469 -42.92 5.87 35.40
C ILE A 469 -43.04 4.64 36.32
N GLY A 470 -42.16 3.65 36.16
CA GLY A 470 -42.08 2.42 36.95
C GLY A 470 -43.20 1.44 36.62
N SER A 471 -43.55 1.31 35.35
CA SER A 471 -44.59 0.44 34.82
C SER A 471 -44.10 -0.20 33.53
N ASP A 472 -44.04 -1.52 33.50
CA ASP A 472 -43.75 -2.30 32.30
C ASP A 472 -44.87 -3.37 32.19
N LYS A 473 -45.59 -3.40 31.07
CA LYS A 473 -46.79 -4.25 30.89
C LYS A 473 -46.51 -5.57 30.19
N ASP A 474 -45.51 -5.61 29.34
CA ASP A 474 -45.13 -6.68 28.41
C ASP A 474 -44.12 -7.57 29.07
N ARG A 475 -43.23 -6.94 29.84
CA ARG A 475 -42.10 -7.51 30.55
C ARG A 475 -40.97 -7.86 29.61
N ASP A 476 -40.69 -6.92 28.71
CA ASP A 476 -39.53 -6.77 27.86
C ASP A 476 -38.48 -5.82 28.46
N GLY A 477 -38.81 -5.05 29.50
CA GLY A 477 -37.82 -4.31 30.30
C GLY A 477 -37.87 -2.79 30.10
N LEU A 478 -38.23 -2.36 28.89
CA LEU A 478 -38.56 -0.96 28.60
C LEU A 478 -39.79 -0.47 29.39
N ASP A 479 -39.67 0.72 30.00
CA ASP A 479 -40.75 1.31 30.77
C ASP A 479 -41.86 1.92 29.88
N ASP A 480 -43.12 1.70 30.25
CA ASP A 480 -44.35 2.25 29.64
C ASP A 480 -44.33 3.80 29.48
N GLY A 481 -43.38 4.49 30.12
CA GLY A 481 -43.14 5.92 30.03
C GLY A 481 -42.39 6.36 28.78
N TYR A 482 -41.57 5.47 28.20
CA TYR A 482 -40.78 5.67 26.99
C TYR A 482 -41.53 5.17 25.75
N GLU A 483 -42.23 4.06 25.93
CA GLU A 483 -43.17 3.45 24.99
C GLU A 483 -44.12 4.42 24.27
N GLY A 484 -44.18 4.26 22.94
CA GLY A 484 -44.96 5.10 22.04
C GLY A 484 -46.49 4.88 22.07
N GLU A 485 -47.10 4.61 20.91
CA GLU A 485 -48.57 4.41 20.86
C GLU A 485 -49.00 3.03 21.41
N THR A 486 -48.06 2.08 21.53
CA THR A 486 -48.34 0.64 21.75
C THR A 486 -47.52 -0.01 22.86
N ALA A 487 -47.74 0.38 24.12
CA ALA A 487 -47.15 -0.28 25.30
C ALA A 487 -47.61 -1.74 25.62
N ILE A 488 -47.88 -2.58 24.61
CA ILE A 488 -47.96 -4.06 24.64
C ILE A 488 -47.58 -4.59 23.25
N ASP A 489 -46.30 -4.75 22.93
CA ASP A 489 -45.82 -5.44 21.74
C ASP A 489 -44.55 -6.30 21.96
N ARG A 490 -43.60 -6.26 21.03
CA ARG A 490 -42.37 -7.06 20.89
C ARG A 490 -41.38 -6.31 19.99
N ASP A 491 -41.51 -4.99 19.88
CA ASP A 491 -40.69 -4.17 19.01
C ASP A 491 -39.41 -3.80 19.75
N VAL A 492 -38.35 -4.57 19.52
CA VAL A 492 -37.09 -4.47 20.26
C VAL A 492 -36.38 -3.13 20.09
N ASN A 493 -36.78 -2.29 19.12
CA ASN A 493 -36.26 -0.93 18.91
C ASN A 493 -37.26 0.19 19.24
N ASP A 494 -38.37 -0.09 19.94
CA ASP A 494 -39.43 0.86 20.32
C ASP A 494 -39.69 2.00 19.31
N GLU A 495 -40.04 1.64 18.08
CA GLU A 495 -40.41 2.59 17.02
C GLU A 495 -39.28 3.57 16.61
N ILE A 496 -38.07 3.42 17.15
CA ILE A 496 -36.81 4.06 16.76
C ILE A 496 -36.20 3.25 15.60
N ASP A 497 -36.78 3.42 14.41
CA ASP A 497 -36.34 2.76 13.17
C ASP A 497 -35.20 3.52 12.46
N ASP A 498 -34.97 4.79 12.83
CA ASP A 498 -33.99 5.69 12.23
C ASP A 498 -33.46 6.66 13.33
N PRO A 499 -32.52 6.22 14.19
CA PRO A 499 -32.04 6.99 15.34
C PRO A 499 -31.59 8.42 14.97
N TYR A 500 -30.97 8.58 13.79
CA TYR A 500 -30.59 9.88 13.24
C TYR A 500 -31.75 10.89 13.13
N ASN A 501 -32.96 10.41 12.83
CA ASN A 501 -34.15 11.24 12.65
C ASN A 501 -35.14 11.18 13.83
N ASP A 502 -35.11 10.10 14.61
CA ASP A 502 -36.06 9.82 15.68
C ASP A 502 -35.56 10.32 17.06
N LEU A 503 -34.25 10.30 17.30
CA LEU A 503 -33.60 10.86 18.49
C LEU A 503 -33.10 12.29 18.27
N PRO A 504 -32.86 13.07 19.34
CA PRO A 504 -32.19 14.36 19.25
C PRO A 504 -30.79 14.26 18.61
N ASN A 505 -30.50 15.27 17.79
CA ASN A 505 -29.26 15.48 17.05
C ASN A 505 -29.17 17.00 16.79
N THR A 506 -28.36 17.69 17.57
CA THR A 506 -28.47 19.13 17.80
C THR A 506 -27.83 19.94 16.69
N ASP A 507 -26.64 19.53 16.25
CA ASP A 507 -25.89 20.12 15.15
C ASP A 507 -26.24 19.52 13.77
N GLY A 508 -26.89 18.34 13.75
CA GLY A 508 -27.27 17.61 12.54
C GLY A 508 -26.13 16.79 11.92
N ASP A 509 -25.08 16.47 12.67
CA ASP A 509 -23.97 15.64 12.22
C ASP A 509 -24.32 14.14 12.23
N GLY A 510 -23.32 13.26 12.15
CA GLY A 510 -23.52 11.83 11.97
C GLY A 510 -24.02 11.09 13.21
N GLU A 511 -23.92 11.67 14.41
CA GLU A 511 -24.25 11.03 15.68
C GLU A 511 -25.48 11.68 16.34
N SER A 512 -26.08 10.99 17.31
CA SER A 512 -27.19 11.53 18.12
C SER A 512 -26.61 12.13 19.40
N ASP A 513 -27.32 13.06 20.03
CA ASP A 513 -26.80 13.87 21.15
C ASP A 513 -26.20 12.99 22.27
N TYR A 514 -26.89 11.90 22.68
CA TYR A 514 -26.40 10.98 23.74
C TYR A 514 -25.06 10.28 23.44
N ARG A 515 -24.53 10.40 22.22
CA ARG A 515 -23.21 9.86 21.82
C ARG A 515 -22.26 10.94 21.29
N ASP A 516 -22.66 12.20 21.29
CA ASP A 516 -21.90 13.30 20.70
C ASP A 516 -21.30 14.24 21.76
N THR A 517 -19.99 14.10 21.97
CA THR A 517 -19.26 14.90 22.96
C THR A 517 -19.22 16.42 22.71
N ASP A 518 -19.76 16.90 21.59
CA ASP A 518 -19.88 18.31 21.17
C ASP A 518 -21.20 18.52 20.39
N ASP A 519 -22.33 18.32 21.08
CA ASP A 519 -23.72 18.36 20.62
C ASP A 519 -24.10 19.48 19.65
N ASP A 520 -23.51 20.67 19.81
CA ASP A 520 -23.78 21.84 18.99
C ASP A 520 -22.68 22.18 17.96
N ASN A 521 -21.56 21.45 18.06
CA ASN A 521 -20.39 21.48 17.19
C ASN A 521 -19.77 22.89 17.07
N ASP A 522 -19.70 23.58 18.20
CA ASP A 522 -19.01 24.86 18.32
C ASP A 522 -17.49 24.73 18.58
N GLY A 523 -17.04 23.51 18.92
CA GLY A 523 -15.65 23.18 19.21
C GLY A 523 -15.26 23.22 20.68
N ILE A 524 -16.22 23.38 21.59
CA ILE A 524 -16.13 23.15 23.03
C ILE A 524 -16.88 21.86 23.33
N GLN A 525 -16.27 20.94 24.08
CA GLN A 525 -16.98 19.71 24.42
C GLN A 525 -18.07 20.04 25.45
N SER A 526 -19.26 19.43 25.35
CA SER A 526 -20.38 19.61 26.26
C SER A 526 -19.97 19.54 27.74
N LYS A 527 -19.07 18.59 28.08
CA LYS A 527 -18.50 18.45 29.44
C LYS A 527 -17.73 19.65 29.98
N ASP A 528 -17.27 20.54 29.11
CA ASP A 528 -16.55 21.77 29.45
C ASP A 528 -17.51 22.98 29.61
N GLU A 529 -18.82 22.77 29.45
CA GLU A 529 -19.85 23.82 29.41
C GLU A 529 -20.70 23.97 30.68
N ASP A 530 -20.24 23.41 31.81
CA ASP A 530 -20.74 23.73 33.15
C ASP A 530 -20.26 25.13 33.60
N ILE A 531 -20.96 26.15 33.12
CA ILE A 531 -20.70 27.58 33.35
C ILE A 531 -20.67 27.89 34.85
N ASN A 532 -21.58 27.27 35.62
CA ASN A 532 -21.79 27.60 37.02
C ASN A 532 -20.97 26.72 37.99
N VAL A 533 -20.46 25.59 37.51
CA VAL A 533 -19.64 24.58 38.18
C VAL A 533 -20.41 23.84 39.29
N ASP A 534 -21.67 23.48 39.03
CA ASP A 534 -22.50 22.68 39.93
C ASP A 534 -22.77 21.24 39.47
N GLY A 535 -22.30 20.88 38.26
CA GLY A 535 -22.42 19.56 37.66
C GLY A 535 -23.82 19.24 37.14
N ASP A 536 -24.61 20.26 36.81
CA ASP A 536 -25.94 20.14 36.21
C ASP A 536 -25.98 20.99 34.93
N TYR A 537 -25.42 20.42 33.86
CA TYR A 537 -25.22 21.03 32.54
C TYR A 537 -26.54 21.43 31.89
N ALA A 538 -27.56 20.59 32.04
CA ALA A 538 -28.91 20.82 31.54
C ALA A 538 -29.62 22.07 32.10
N ASN A 539 -29.08 22.72 33.14
CA ASN A 539 -29.67 23.94 33.72
C ASN A 539 -28.92 25.24 33.38
N ASP A 540 -27.77 25.15 32.71
CA ASP A 540 -26.92 26.30 32.43
C ASP A 540 -27.38 27.03 31.17
N ASP A 541 -28.20 28.07 31.37
CA ASP A 541 -28.72 28.96 30.34
C ASP A 541 -28.29 30.40 30.68
N THR A 542 -27.11 30.82 30.19
CA THR A 542 -26.51 32.12 30.52
C THR A 542 -27.36 33.30 30.03
N ASP A 543 -28.03 33.10 28.89
CA ASP A 543 -28.67 34.14 28.08
C ASP A 543 -30.18 34.29 28.42
N GLY A 544 -30.77 33.23 28.96
CA GLY A 544 -32.13 33.13 29.47
C GLY A 544 -33.19 32.84 28.41
N ASP A 545 -32.82 32.26 27.26
CA ASP A 545 -33.74 31.93 26.18
C ASP A 545 -34.40 30.55 26.30
N GLY A 546 -33.90 29.73 27.23
CA GLY A 546 -34.41 28.42 27.57
C GLY A 546 -33.68 27.25 26.93
N ILE A 547 -32.58 27.48 26.21
CA ILE A 547 -31.70 26.42 25.68
C ILE A 547 -30.46 26.32 26.58
N PRO A 548 -30.09 25.13 27.07
CA PRO A 548 -28.82 24.92 27.78
C PRO A 548 -27.59 25.23 26.91
N GLU A 549 -26.48 25.62 27.53
CA GLU A 549 -25.28 26.05 26.81
C GLU A 549 -24.70 24.93 25.93
N TYR A 550 -24.71 23.66 26.37
CA TYR A 550 -24.22 22.51 25.59
C TYR A 550 -25.02 22.21 24.30
N LEU A 551 -26.20 22.83 24.14
CA LEU A 551 -27.03 22.73 22.94
C LEU A 551 -27.05 24.05 22.13
N GLU A 552 -26.27 25.05 22.52
CA GLU A 552 -26.24 26.39 21.91
C GLU A 552 -24.86 26.77 21.34
N PRO A 553 -24.69 26.77 20.01
CA PRO A 553 -23.36 26.92 19.43
C PRO A 553 -22.73 28.28 19.74
N ASN A 554 -21.65 28.27 20.51
CA ASN A 554 -20.87 29.45 20.85
C ASN A 554 -20.12 29.95 19.61
N VAL A 555 -20.60 31.06 19.04
CA VAL A 555 -19.99 31.64 17.83
C VAL A 555 -18.55 32.13 18.08
N GLU A 556 -17.53 31.29 17.88
CA GLU A 556 -16.11 31.70 17.75
C GLU A 556 -15.80 32.18 16.31
N GLU A 557 -15.19 33.37 16.18
CA GLU A 557 -14.85 33.96 14.87
C GLU A 557 -13.61 33.30 14.23
N ASP A 558 -13.76 32.67 13.05
CA ASP A 558 -12.66 32.12 12.23
C ASP A 558 -11.43 33.05 12.10
N PRO A 559 -10.19 32.57 12.33
CA PRO A 559 -8.97 33.37 12.20
C PRO A 559 -8.57 33.63 10.74
N ILE A 560 -8.17 34.88 10.44
CA ILE A 560 -7.65 35.27 9.10
C ILE A 560 -6.27 34.63 8.85
N GLU A 561 -6.15 33.79 7.80
CA GLU A 561 -4.89 33.17 7.37
C GLU A 561 -4.40 33.69 5.99
N VAL A 562 -3.08 33.90 5.85
CA VAL A 562 -2.45 34.39 4.60
C VAL A 562 -1.47 33.35 4.05
N PHE A 563 -1.77 32.80 2.87
CA PHE A 563 -0.88 31.87 2.18
C PHE A 563 0.39 32.58 1.69
N ASN A 564 1.55 32.14 2.15
CA ASN A 564 2.82 32.86 1.96
C ASN A 564 3.52 32.56 0.61
N VAL A 565 2.88 31.87 -0.33
CA VAL A 565 3.43 31.53 -1.66
C VAL A 565 2.50 32.04 -2.76
N VAL A 566 3.09 32.62 -3.81
CA VAL A 566 2.39 33.00 -5.04
C VAL A 566 3.19 32.46 -6.24
N THR A 567 2.56 31.68 -7.10
CA THR A 567 3.13 31.06 -8.32
C THR A 567 2.36 31.49 -9.58
N PRO A 568 2.58 32.72 -10.12
CA PRO A 568 1.85 33.19 -11.30
C PRO A 568 2.34 32.52 -12.60
N ASN A 569 1.94 31.27 -12.83
CA ASN A 569 2.31 30.42 -13.97
C ASN A 569 1.09 30.01 -14.84
N ASN A 570 -0.13 30.36 -14.43
CA ASN A 570 -1.43 30.02 -15.02
C ASN A 570 -1.76 28.52 -15.02
N ASP A 571 -1.31 27.77 -14.02
CA ASP A 571 -1.72 26.38 -13.79
C ASP A 571 -3.00 26.26 -12.93
N GLY A 572 -3.52 27.37 -12.41
CA GLY A 572 -4.71 27.43 -11.56
C GLY A 572 -4.41 27.29 -10.07
N ALA A 573 -3.17 26.99 -9.67
CA ALA A 573 -2.75 26.84 -8.29
C ALA A 573 -1.87 28.02 -7.83
N HIS A 574 -2.30 28.71 -6.78
CA HIS A 574 -1.59 29.85 -6.18
C HIS A 574 -1.15 30.95 -7.18
N ASP A 575 -1.86 31.10 -8.30
CA ASP A 575 -1.62 32.15 -9.30
C ASP A 575 -1.80 33.56 -8.72
N VAL A 576 -2.57 33.67 -7.64
CA VAL A 576 -2.83 34.89 -6.87
C VAL A 576 -2.59 34.64 -5.38
N LEU A 577 -2.35 35.70 -4.62
CA LEU A 577 -2.24 35.62 -3.15
C LEU A 577 -3.60 35.30 -2.52
N THR A 578 -3.73 34.11 -1.94
CA THR A 578 -4.92 33.63 -1.22
C THR A 578 -4.87 34.06 0.25
N ILE A 579 -5.99 34.59 0.76
CA ILE A 579 -6.21 34.93 2.16
C ILE A 579 -7.60 34.40 2.53
N THR A 580 -7.67 33.47 3.48
CA THR A 580 -8.91 32.85 3.98
C THR A 580 -9.44 33.59 5.22
N GLY A 581 -10.74 33.51 5.49
CA GLY A 581 -11.39 34.22 6.60
C GLY A 581 -11.56 35.73 6.37
N LEU A 582 -11.12 36.28 5.22
CA LEU A 582 -11.19 37.72 4.94
C LEU A 582 -12.57 38.17 4.41
N GLU A 583 -13.39 37.22 3.97
CA GLU A 583 -14.76 37.39 3.47
C GLU A 583 -15.69 38.03 4.51
N ASN A 584 -15.44 37.79 5.79
CA ASN A 584 -16.18 38.37 6.92
C ASN A 584 -15.78 39.84 7.19
N TYR A 585 -14.72 40.33 6.54
CA TYR A 585 -14.14 41.65 6.77
C TYR A 585 -14.14 42.52 5.50
N PRO A 586 -15.30 43.06 5.06
CA PRO A 586 -15.41 43.82 3.81
C PRO A 586 -14.65 45.16 3.83
N ASP A 587 -14.40 45.72 5.03
CA ASP A 587 -13.55 46.91 5.21
C ASP A 587 -12.11 46.50 5.51
N ASN A 588 -11.45 45.92 4.49
CA ASN A 588 -10.05 45.54 4.56
C ASN A 588 -9.18 46.32 3.53
N SER A 589 -7.87 46.34 3.76
CA SER A 589 -6.89 46.85 2.80
C SER A 589 -5.56 46.14 2.92
N ILE A 590 -4.91 45.87 1.79
CA ILE A 590 -3.58 45.24 1.77
C ILE A 590 -2.56 46.13 1.07
N ARG A 591 -1.35 46.16 1.63
CA ARG A 591 -0.18 46.87 1.10
C ARG A 591 1.00 45.92 1.02
N ILE A 592 1.61 45.79 -0.16
CA ILE A 592 2.75 44.90 -0.40
C ILE A 592 3.99 45.72 -0.76
N TYR A 593 5.11 45.38 -0.14
CA TYR A 593 6.39 46.05 -0.25
C TYR A 593 7.47 45.08 -0.73
N ASN A 594 8.42 45.58 -1.53
CA ASN A 594 9.64 44.81 -1.82
C ASN A 594 10.61 44.86 -0.63
N ARG A 595 11.69 44.06 -0.70
CA ARG A 595 12.78 44.02 0.32
C ARG A 595 13.46 45.35 0.66
N TRP A 596 13.20 46.41 -0.10
CA TRP A 596 13.75 47.75 0.13
C TRP A 596 12.70 48.71 0.73
N GLY A 597 11.52 48.22 1.12
CA GLY A 597 10.43 49.02 1.68
C GLY A 597 9.69 49.86 0.63
N VAL A 598 9.84 49.55 -0.66
CA VAL A 598 9.11 50.24 -1.73
C VAL A 598 7.76 49.55 -1.96
N LEU A 599 6.67 50.30 -1.86
CA LEU A 599 5.32 49.83 -2.15
C LEU A 599 5.20 49.39 -3.61
N VAL A 600 4.82 48.13 -3.82
CA VAL A 600 4.65 47.52 -5.15
C VAL A 600 3.20 47.26 -5.50
N TYR A 601 2.34 47.03 -4.50
CA TYR A 601 0.90 46.81 -4.69
C TYR A 601 0.12 47.36 -3.50
N ASN A 602 -1.07 47.90 -3.74
CA ASN A 602 -1.98 48.37 -2.71
C ASN A 602 -3.42 48.35 -3.22
N THR A 603 -4.33 47.77 -2.44
CA THR A 603 -5.76 47.85 -2.73
C THR A 603 -6.59 47.99 -1.44
N GLN A 604 -7.82 48.46 -1.61
CA GLN A 604 -8.88 48.37 -0.61
C GLN A 604 -9.83 47.24 -1.03
N ALA A 605 -10.50 46.63 -0.07
CA ALA A 605 -11.42 45.49 -0.27
C ALA A 605 -10.75 44.35 -1.07
N TYR A 606 -9.63 43.84 -0.55
CA TYR A 606 -8.99 42.65 -1.11
C TYR A 606 -9.96 41.47 -1.10
N ASN A 607 -9.84 40.59 -2.11
CA ASN A 607 -10.71 39.43 -2.34
C ASN A 607 -12.16 39.73 -2.81
N THR A 608 -12.52 41.01 -3.01
CA THR A 608 -13.81 41.39 -3.61
C THR A 608 -13.68 41.65 -5.12
N GLU A 609 -14.61 41.15 -5.93
CA GLU A 609 -14.72 41.43 -7.37
C GLU A 609 -13.40 41.24 -8.18
N GLY A 610 -12.55 40.29 -7.78
CA GLY A 610 -11.26 40.03 -8.44
C GLY A 610 -10.14 41.01 -8.04
N ASN A 611 -10.29 41.78 -6.96
CA ASN A 611 -9.24 42.59 -6.35
C ASN A 611 -8.22 41.70 -5.63
N VAL A 612 -7.35 41.07 -6.41
CA VAL A 612 -6.33 40.12 -5.94
C VAL A 612 -4.93 40.53 -6.40
N PHE A 613 -3.91 40.00 -5.75
CA PHE A 613 -2.51 40.20 -6.12
C PHE A 613 -1.98 38.99 -6.90
N ASP A 614 -1.70 39.20 -8.17
CA ASP A 614 -1.23 38.19 -9.16
C ASP A 614 0.28 38.26 -9.43
N GLY A 615 1.03 38.91 -8.54
CA GLY A 615 2.46 39.17 -8.74
C GLY A 615 2.78 40.31 -9.71
N THR A 616 1.79 41.13 -10.13
CA THR A 616 2.03 42.35 -10.90
C THR A 616 2.14 43.60 -10.02
N SER A 617 3.08 44.48 -10.39
CA SER A 617 3.34 45.73 -9.68
C SER A 617 2.42 46.86 -10.15
N GLN A 618 1.73 47.49 -9.21
CA GLN A 618 1.06 48.76 -9.42
C GLN A 618 2.00 49.98 -9.24
N GLY A 619 3.18 49.77 -8.64
CA GLY A 619 4.20 50.78 -8.38
C GLY A 619 5.04 51.21 -9.59
N ARG A 620 5.73 52.35 -9.48
CA ARG A 620 6.50 53.01 -10.56
C ARG A 620 7.82 52.31 -10.96
N VAL A 621 8.11 51.15 -10.39
CA VAL A 621 9.43 50.48 -10.46
C VAL A 621 9.28 49.09 -11.08
N THR A 622 8.94 49.04 -12.37
CA THR A 622 9.14 47.84 -13.19
C THR A 622 9.78 48.26 -14.51
N VAL A 623 10.87 47.58 -14.88
CA VAL A 623 11.66 47.87 -16.09
C VAL A 623 11.16 47.05 -17.30
N ASP A 624 10.31 46.05 -17.06
CA ASP A 624 9.70 45.19 -18.07
C ASP A 624 8.32 45.65 -18.55
N ALA A 625 8.01 45.31 -19.81
CA ALA A 625 6.77 45.68 -20.50
C ALA A 625 5.49 45.13 -19.83
N ASP A 626 5.61 44.09 -19.00
CA ASP A 626 4.47 43.34 -18.45
C ASP A 626 4.20 43.62 -16.96
N ARG A 627 4.92 44.57 -16.33
CA ARG A 627 4.76 44.98 -14.90
C ARG A 627 4.89 43.86 -13.86
N LYS A 628 5.33 42.67 -14.27
CA LYS A 628 5.55 41.50 -13.43
C LYS A 628 6.70 41.73 -12.44
N LEU A 629 6.48 41.41 -11.16
CA LEU A 629 7.52 41.49 -10.13
C LEU A 629 8.53 40.34 -10.28
N PRO A 630 9.82 40.54 -9.97
CA PRO A 630 10.81 39.46 -9.93
C PRO A 630 10.49 38.39 -8.87
N VAL A 631 11.02 37.18 -9.06
CA VAL A 631 10.99 36.13 -8.03
C VAL A 631 11.71 36.59 -6.76
N GLY A 632 11.17 36.21 -5.60
CA GLY A 632 11.76 36.52 -4.30
C GLY A 632 10.73 36.93 -3.24
N THR A 633 11.24 37.35 -2.09
CA THR A 633 10.45 37.68 -0.90
C THR A 633 9.94 39.13 -0.92
N TYR A 634 8.66 39.28 -0.60
CA TYR A 634 7.93 40.54 -0.42
C TYR A 634 7.26 40.55 0.95
N PHE A 635 6.88 41.72 1.44
CA PHE A 635 6.29 41.91 2.76
C PHE A 635 4.92 42.54 2.62
N TYR A 636 3.93 42.07 3.39
CA TYR A 636 2.58 42.63 3.36
C TYR A 636 2.18 43.24 4.70
N ILE A 637 1.26 44.19 4.64
CA ILE A 637 0.49 44.71 5.76
C ILE A 637 -0.98 44.65 5.33
N LEU A 638 -1.78 43.89 6.06
CA LEU A 638 -3.22 43.72 5.90
C LEU A 638 -3.90 44.41 7.07
N ASP A 639 -4.67 45.46 6.80
CA ASP A 639 -5.52 46.09 7.80
C ASP A 639 -6.98 45.70 7.56
N TYR A 640 -7.72 45.41 8.61
CA TYR A 640 -9.15 45.11 8.56
C TYR A 640 -9.85 45.67 9.81
N LYS A 641 -11.18 45.71 9.79
CA LYS A 641 -11.97 46.02 10.98
C LYS A 641 -12.69 44.77 11.43
N ASP A 642 -12.60 44.45 12.71
CA ASP A 642 -13.36 43.36 13.32
C ASP A 642 -14.87 43.66 13.38
N ALA A 643 -15.68 42.69 13.81
CA ALA A 643 -17.13 42.83 13.92
C ALA A 643 -17.55 44.01 14.84
N GLN A 644 -16.69 44.38 15.79
CA GLN A 644 -16.89 45.51 16.72
C GLN A 644 -16.41 46.86 16.13
N GLY A 645 -15.85 46.86 14.93
CA GLY A 645 -15.42 48.05 14.18
C GLY A 645 -14.05 48.61 14.60
N GLU A 646 -13.30 47.89 15.43
CA GLU A 646 -11.94 48.21 15.84
C GLU A 646 -10.95 47.86 14.72
N GLN A 647 -9.91 48.68 14.55
CA GLN A 647 -8.96 48.49 13.47
C GLN A 647 -7.84 47.52 13.88
N LYS A 648 -7.72 46.40 13.18
CA LYS A 648 -6.68 45.38 13.34
C LYS A 648 -5.70 45.41 12.18
N SER A 649 -4.49 44.90 12.40
CA SER A 649 -3.42 44.88 11.41
C SER A 649 -2.60 43.59 11.52
N LEU A 650 -2.47 42.87 10.41
CA LEU A 650 -1.64 41.69 10.24
C LEU A 650 -0.48 42.02 9.30
N SER A 651 0.70 41.47 9.56
CA SER A 651 1.86 41.67 8.70
C SER A 651 2.70 40.41 8.60
N GLY A 652 3.24 40.14 7.42
CA GLY A 652 4.03 38.95 7.17
C GLY A 652 4.83 39.07 5.87
N TYR A 653 5.22 37.92 5.32
CA TYR A 653 5.92 37.85 4.04
C TYR A 653 5.20 36.94 3.06
N ILE A 654 5.44 37.18 1.77
CA ILE A 654 5.05 36.30 0.68
C ILE A 654 6.26 36.04 -0.20
N TYR A 655 6.33 34.83 -0.77
CA TYR A 655 7.36 34.43 -1.72
C TYR A 655 6.76 34.28 -3.11
N ILE A 656 7.25 35.07 -4.06
CA ILE A 656 6.86 34.93 -5.46
C ILE A 656 7.81 33.94 -6.13
N ASN A 657 7.27 32.82 -6.60
CA ASN A 657 7.96 31.83 -7.41
C ASN A 657 7.34 31.78 -8.83
N ARG A 658 8.07 31.29 -9.83
CA ARG A 658 7.56 31.18 -11.21
C ARG A 658 8.05 29.94 -11.91
#